data_AF-A0A229SSQ9-F1
#
_entry.id   AF-A0A229SSQ9-F1
#
_cell.length_a   1.000
_cell.length_b   1.000
_cell.length_c   1.000
_cell.angle_alpha   90.00
_cell.angle_beta   90.00
_cell.angle_gamma   90.00
#
_symmetry.space_group_name_H-M   'P 1'
#
loop_
_entity.id
_entity.type
_entity.pdbx_description
1 polymer ?
#
loop_
_entity_poly.entity_id
_entity_poly.type
_entity_poly.pdbx_seq_one_letter_code
_entity_poly.pdbx_strand_id
1 'polypeptide(L)'
;MLRQRLPFTSSVTLAMLVLAVATGALWNAAEDRAAYPFVAYGLPSLEAGRWWTMLTGPFFAVVPWYYLPMVGSFALCAGFAEWQLGTRRAMAVTIGGQFASVLVAVQFLALCRNSGWLWAERVAGSLDVGFSGGALAAVAVASATLRPPWALRLRAGLCVYAGVAIVYVGSLADLVHFFALLLAIPLGRRLVGTRRAADTAGPNLREWRLLAVAGLLLLTIAEIVMYLVPGDGPFGSTEGVSLSGLELAILVLLVVPMLNGLRKGGRVAWRWAVAMSTFVTLQGLAVATLIGLADVFGGDYDTDGLPLFFVDNLLWTVELVVLIAARHAFRVPSRRRLRRHAQGPGPALARTLLDHHGGSTLSWMTTWPRNTYFVREDGRSYLAYRRHAGVAVALGDPIAPDGTAAATVTEFTVMCENSGLVPCVFSATEATVAATRELGWQHVQVAEDNVLDLDGLEFRGKAWQDVRSALNKAAKQEIDFRLVRLADQPEPILAQVRALSEEWMSGKAMPEMGFTLGGLDEAMDPATRVGLAVDAEGTVHGVTSWLPVYTGAGKVGGWTLDVMRRSAHGFRPVMEFLIASACLAFREEGARFVSLSGAPLARSDSDAPARSVDRVLESLGRVMEPYYGFRSLHAFKAKFQPRHVPLYLAFRDEADLPRIGLALSRAYLPDVRLRQLAKLVSSSRAR
;
A
#
# COMPACT_ATOMS: atom_id res chain seq x y z
N MET A 1 -5.62 -22.03 -21.15
CA MET A 1 -6.13 -20.96 -20.26
C MET A 1 -5.65 -19.56 -20.65
N LEU A 2 -4.35 -19.30 -20.87
CA LEU A 2 -3.87 -17.94 -21.23
C LEU A 2 -4.46 -17.40 -22.54
N ARG A 3 -4.47 -18.22 -23.61
CA ARG A 3 -5.03 -17.85 -24.93
C ARG A 3 -6.53 -17.54 -24.92
N GLN A 4 -7.28 -18.06 -23.95
CA GLN A 4 -8.71 -17.76 -23.77
C GLN A 4 -8.93 -16.42 -23.07
N ARG A 5 -7.96 -15.93 -22.29
CA ARG A 5 -8.04 -14.65 -21.58
C ARG A 5 -7.33 -13.50 -22.31
N LEU A 6 -6.27 -13.81 -23.08
CA LEU A 6 -5.44 -12.84 -23.81
C LEU A 6 -5.26 -13.24 -25.29
N PRO A 7 -6.35 -13.37 -26.07
CA PRO A 7 -6.28 -13.85 -27.45
C PRO A 7 -5.46 -12.95 -28.39
N PHE A 8 -5.50 -11.62 -28.22
CA PHE A 8 -4.73 -10.71 -29.08
C PHE A 8 -3.22 -10.84 -28.81
N THR A 9 -2.80 -10.68 -27.56
CA THR A 9 -1.38 -10.75 -27.19
C THR A 9 -0.79 -12.12 -27.54
N SER A 10 -1.50 -13.21 -27.21
CA SER A 10 -1.01 -14.56 -27.51
C SER A 10 -0.86 -14.80 -29.02
N SER A 11 -1.77 -14.27 -29.83
CA SER A 11 -1.74 -14.46 -31.29
C SER A 11 -0.61 -13.67 -31.93
N VAL A 12 -0.40 -12.41 -31.53
CA VAL A 12 0.69 -11.57 -32.05
C VAL A 12 2.06 -12.11 -31.62
N THR A 13 2.23 -12.49 -30.35
CA THR A 13 3.47 -13.13 -29.87
C THR A 13 3.77 -14.42 -30.63
N LEU A 14 2.76 -15.27 -30.85
CA LEU A 14 2.95 -16.48 -31.66
C LEU A 14 3.33 -16.14 -33.10
N ALA A 15 2.68 -15.15 -33.71
CA ALA A 15 3.00 -14.70 -35.07
C ALA A 15 4.45 -14.18 -35.17
N MET A 16 4.92 -13.37 -34.21
CA MET A 16 6.31 -12.90 -34.14
C MET A 16 7.29 -14.08 -34.12
N LEU A 17 7.06 -15.08 -33.26
CA LEU A 17 7.94 -16.25 -33.14
C LEU A 17 7.90 -17.13 -34.39
N VAL A 18 6.71 -17.39 -34.94
CA VAL A 18 6.55 -18.21 -36.16
C VAL A 18 7.21 -17.52 -37.35
N LEU A 19 7.01 -16.21 -37.53
CA LEU A 19 7.65 -15.44 -38.60
C LEU A 19 9.17 -15.36 -38.40
N ALA A 20 9.65 -15.18 -37.18
CA ALA A 20 11.07 -15.20 -36.87
C ALA A 20 11.74 -16.52 -37.24
N VAL A 21 11.05 -17.65 -36.96
CA VAL A 21 11.54 -18.99 -37.32
C VAL A 21 11.45 -19.20 -38.83
N ALA A 22 10.29 -18.94 -39.45
CA ALA A 22 10.04 -19.20 -40.87
C ALA A 22 10.95 -18.37 -41.79
N THR A 23 11.24 -17.13 -41.40
CA THR A 23 12.18 -16.27 -42.16
C THR A 23 13.63 -16.50 -41.75
N GLY A 24 13.90 -17.23 -40.67
CA GLY A 24 15.24 -17.40 -40.10
C GLY A 24 15.79 -16.17 -39.37
N ALA A 25 14.97 -15.14 -39.12
CA ALA A 25 15.37 -13.92 -38.41
C ALA A 25 15.72 -14.17 -36.93
N LEU A 26 15.40 -15.37 -36.41
CA LEU A 26 15.84 -15.83 -35.09
C LEU A 26 17.33 -16.25 -35.06
N TRP A 27 17.98 -16.41 -36.21
CA TRP A 27 19.38 -16.83 -36.29
C TRP A 27 20.29 -15.81 -36.97
N ASN A 28 19.75 -14.99 -37.86
CA ASN A 28 20.52 -13.97 -38.59
C ASN A 28 19.90 -12.59 -38.38
N ALA A 29 20.73 -11.56 -38.24
CA ALA A 29 20.24 -10.19 -38.09
C ALA A 29 19.37 -9.80 -39.28
N ALA A 30 18.30 -9.05 -38.98
CA ALA A 30 17.38 -8.59 -39.99
C ALA A 30 18.05 -7.55 -40.90
N GLU A 31 18.90 -6.69 -40.33
CA GLU A 31 19.63 -5.64 -41.04
C GLU A 31 20.59 -6.16 -42.12
N ASP A 32 21.16 -7.35 -41.91
CA ASP A 32 22.11 -7.97 -42.85
C ASP A 32 21.43 -8.55 -44.12
N ARG A 33 20.09 -8.46 -44.20
CA ARG A 33 19.31 -9.11 -45.26
C ARG A 33 18.88 -8.13 -46.33
N ALA A 34 18.97 -8.55 -47.59
CA ALA A 34 18.45 -7.78 -48.73
C ALA A 34 16.95 -7.42 -48.61
N ALA A 35 16.18 -8.20 -47.85
CA ALA A 35 14.76 -7.95 -47.61
C ALA A 35 14.49 -6.85 -46.55
N TYR A 36 15.48 -6.43 -45.76
CA TYR A 36 15.30 -5.49 -44.65
C TYR A 36 14.60 -4.20 -45.04
N PRO A 37 14.98 -3.50 -46.13
CA PRO A 37 14.32 -2.24 -46.52
C PRO A 37 12.86 -2.42 -46.95
N PHE A 38 12.44 -3.65 -47.25
CA PHE A 38 11.06 -3.98 -47.65
C PHE A 38 10.16 -4.33 -46.47
N VAL A 39 10.74 -4.62 -45.30
CA VAL A 39 9.99 -4.97 -44.07
C VAL A 39 10.13 -3.92 -42.98
N ALA A 40 11.23 -3.16 -42.94
CA ALA A 40 11.54 -2.17 -41.92
C ALA A 40 10.94 -0.80 -42.21
N TYR A 41 10.38 -0.18 -41.18
CA TYR A 41 9.77 1.15 -41.27
C TYR A 41 10.80 2.24 -40.97
N GLY A 42 10.53 3.44 -41.45
CA GLY A 42 11.41 4.60 -41.28
C GLY A 42 11.19 5.59 -42.42
N LEU A 43 11.84 6.75 -42.34
CA LEU A 43 11.71 7.78 -43.36
C LEU A 43 12.08 7.27 -44.77
N PRO A 44 13.20 6.53 -44.97
CA PRO A 44 13.57 6.06 -46.30
C PRO A 44 12.55 5.09 -46.91
N SER A 45 11.90 4.27 -46.08
CA SER A 45 10.86 3.34 -46.54
C SER A 45 9.58 4.05 -46.95
N LEU A 46 9.15 5.07 -46.21
CA LEU A 46 7.95 5.83 -46.56
C LEU A 46 8.15 6.71 -47.80
N GLU A 47 9.32 7.33 -47.96
CA GLU A 47 9.64 8.11 -49.16
C GLU A 47 9.70 7.24 -50.41
N ALA A 48 10.15 5.99 -50.27
CA ALA A 48 10.11 5.00 -51.34
C ALA A 48 8.70 4.40 -51.59
N GLY A 49 7.64 4.93 -50.97
CA GLY A 49 6.27 4.46 -51.13
C GLY A 49 5.95 3.14 -50.41
N ARG A 50 6.85 2.62 -49.58
CA ARG A 50 6.72 1.32 -48.88
C ARG A 50 5.93 1.44 -47.57
N TRP A 51 4.72 1.97 -47.63
CA TRP A 51 3.86 2.18 -46.45
C TRP A 51 3.52 0.88 -45.70
N TRP A 52 3.53 -0.26 -46.38
CA TRP A 52 3.27 -1.58 -45.77
C TRP A 52 4.32 -1.98 -44.73
N THR A 53 5.49 -1.34 -44.73
CA THR A 53 6.55 -1.59 -43.73
C THR A 53 6.09 -1.33 -42.30
N MET A 54 5.10 -0.45 -42.09
CA MET A 54 4.47 -0.24 -40.80
C MET A 54 3.62 -1.43 -40.32
N LEU A 55 3.14 -2.27 -41.25
CA LEU A 55 2.41 -3.51 -40.95
C LEU A 55 3.35 -4.70 -40.76
N THR A 56 4.42 -4.77 -41.56
CA THR A 56 5.35 -5.91 -41.53
C THR A 56 6.42 -5.77 -40.44
N GLY A 57 6.97 -4.57 -40.25
CA GLY A 57 8.05 -4.28 -39.31
C GLY A 57 7.77 -4.71 -37.87
N PRO A 58 6.55 -4.58 -37.32
CA PRO A 58 6.21 -5.03 -35.97
C PRO A 58 6.53 -6.49 -35.65
N PHE A 59 6.68 -7.36 -36.64
CA PHE A 59 6.92 -8.80 -36.44
C PHE A 59 8.40 -9.19 -36.44
N PHE A 60 9.30 -8.25 -36.72
CA PHE A 60 10.74 -8.50 -36.82
C PHE A 60 11.52 -7.74 -35.74
N ALA A 61 12.67 -8.28 -35.36
CA ALA A 61 13.65 -7.60 -34.53
C ALA A 61 14.94 -7.36 -35.34
N VAL A 62 15.64 -6.25 -35.06
CA VAL A 62 16.87 -5.85 -35.79
C VAL A 62 17.93 -6.94 -35.70
N VAL A 63 18.18 -7.45 -34.50
CA VAL A 63 19.13 -8.54 -34.22
C VAL A 63 18.43 -9.68 -33.47
N PRO A 64 18.89 -10.94 -33.62
CA PRO A 64 18.15 -12.10 -33.11
C PRO A 64 17.88 -12.09 -31.60
N TRP A 65 18.85 -11.60 -30.82
CA TRP A 65 18.73 -11.54 -29.37
C TRP A 65 17.71 -10.49 -28.89
N TYR A 66 17.34 -9.50 -29.72
CA TYR A 66 16.27 -8.55 -29.44
C TYR A 66 14.87 -9.17 -29.49
N TYR A 67 14.68 -10.35 -30.09
CA TYR A 67 13.38 -11.04 -30.01
C TYR A 67 12.97 -11.34 -28.57
N LEU A 68 13.91 -11.63 -27.66
CA LEU A 68 13.61 -11.92 -26.27
C LEU A 68 13.01 -10.69 -25.53
N PRO A 69 13.68 -9.52 -25.47
CA PRO A 69 13.10 -8.33 -24.87
C PRO A 69 11.91 -7.79 -25.68
N MET A 70 11.88 -7.90 -27.01
CA MET A 70 10.74 -7.45 -27.84
C MET A 70 9.47 -8.26 -27.56
N VAL A 71 9.54 -9.58 -27.67
CA VAL A 71 8.38 -10.47 -27.45
C VAL A 71 7.97 -10.43 -25.98
N GLY A 72 8.94 -10.42 -25.05
CA GLY A 72 8.68 -10.36 -23.62
C GLY A 72 8.00 -9.05 -23.20
N SER A 73 8.52 -7.90 -23.65
CA SER A 73 7.91 -6.60 -23.36
C SER A 73 6.54 -6.44 -24.02
N PHE A 74 6.36 -6.92 -25.25
CA PHE A 74 5.05 -6.93 -25.90
C PHE A 74 4.06 -7.79 -25.12
N ALA A 75 4.43 -9.02 -24.75
CA ALA A 75 3.59 -9.93 -23.99
C ALA A 75 3.18 -9.33 -22.62
N LEU A 76 4.09 -8.62 -21.96
CA LEU A 76 3.84 -7.97 -20.68
C LEU A 76 2.96 -6.73 -20.84
N CYS A 77 3.33 -5.79 -21.71
CA CYS A 77 2.65 -4.50 -21.87
C CYS A 77 1.29 -4.65 -22.57
N ALA A 78 1.26 -5.31 -23.73
CA ALA A 78 0.01 -5.54 -24.46
C ALA A 78 -0.89 -6.54 -23.73
N GLY A 79 -0.31 -7.56 -23.07
CA GLY A 79 -1.08 -8.52 -22.28
C GLY A 79 -1.72 -7.88 -21.05
N PHE A 80 -1.00 -7.00 -20.35
CA PHE A 80 -1.57 -6.20 -19.28
C PHE A 80 -2.69 -5.28 -19.79
N ALA A 81 -2.48 -4.61 -20.93
CA ALA A 81 -3.51 -3.76 -21.53
C ALA A 81 -4.75 -4.56 -21.97
N GLU A 82 -4.57 -5.74 -22.57
CA GLU A 82 -5.66 -6.64 -22.95
C GLU A 82 -6.45 -7.12 -21.73
N TRP A 83 -5.76 -7.44 -20.63
CA TRP A 83 -6.40 -7.82 -19.39
C TRP A 83 -7.27 -6.69 -18.80
N GLN A 84 -6.81 -5.43 -18.87
CA GLN A 84 -7.50 -4.29 -18.26
C GLN A 84 -8.57 -3.66 -19.15
N LEU A 85 -8.31 -3.58 -20.46
CA LEU A 85 -9.17 -2.87 -21.42
C LEU A 85 -10.12 -3.82 -22.18
N GLY A 86 -9.81 -5.12 -22.18
CA GLY A 86 -10.38 -6.11 -23.07
C GLY A 86 -9.73 -6.11 -24.45
N THR A 87 -9.78 -7.26 -25.13
CA THR A 87 -9.12 -7.56 -26.41
C THR A 87 -9.31 -6.49 -27.48
N ARG A 88 -10.55 -6.07 -27.77
CA ARG A 88 -10.83 -5.13 -28.87
C ARG A 88 -10.16 -3.78 -28.67
N ARG A 89 -10.22 -3.23 -27.46
CA ARG A 89 -9.63 -1.92 -27.13
C ARG A 89 -8.11 -2.00 -27.06
N ALA A 90 -7.58 -3.04 -26.43
CA ALA A 90 -6.13 -3.25 -26.39
C ALA A 90 -5.54 -3.40 -27.78
N MET A 91 -6.18 -4.18 -28.67
CA MET A 91 -5.78 -4.29 -30.07
C MET A 91 -5.79 -2.94 -30.79
N ALA A 92 -6.89 -2.18 -30.68
CA ALA A 92 -7.01 -0.87 -31.33
C ALA A 92 -5.95 0.13 -30.83
N VAL A 93 -5.70 0.17 -29.52
CA VAL A 93 -4.68 1.07 -28.93
C VAL A 93 -3.26 0.63 -29.30
N THR A 94 -2.97 -0.67 -29.30
CA THR A 94 -1.63 -1.18 -29.61
C THR A 94 -1.31 -0.92 -31.08
N ILE A 95 -2.20 -1.29 -32.00
CA ILE A 95 -2.02 -1.08 -33.44
C ILE A 95 -2.03 0.42 -33.75
N GLY A 96 -3.07 1.14 -33.34
CA GLY A 96 -3.19 2.58 -33.61
C GLY A 96 -2.05 3.39 -32.99
N GLY A 97 -1.58 3.01 -31.79
CA GLY A 97 -0.44 3.62 -31.12
C GLY A 97 0.86 3.46 -31.89
N GLN A 98 1.15 2.26 -32.40
CA GLN A 98 2.33 2.01 -33.24
C GLN A 98 2.29 2.85 -34.52
N PHE A 99 1.16 2.85 -35.23
CA PHE A 99 1.02 3.62 -36.47
C PHE A 99 1.18 5.12 -36.22
N ALA A 100 0.48 5.65 -35.23
CA ALA A 100 0.53 7.08 -34.92
C ALA A 100 1.94 7.50 -34.48
N SER A 101 2.60 6.74 -33.63
CA SER A 101 3.94 7.11 -33.15
C SER A 101 5.01 7.02 -34.23
N VAL A 102 4.97 6.00 -35.10
CA VAL A 102 5.89 5.89 -36.24
C VAL A 102 5.65 7.02 -37.24
N LEU A 103 4.40 7.32 -37.59
CA LEU A 103 4.08 8.43 -38.49
C LEU A 103 4.58 9.78 -37.96
N VAL A 104 4.35 10.06 -36.68
CA VAL A 104 4.81 11.32 -36.06
C VAL A 104 6.34 11.36 -35.98
N ALA A 105 7.00 10.26 -35.62
CA ALA A 105 8.46 10.17 -35.58
C ALA A 105 9.09 10.41 -36.97
N VAL A 106 8.55 9.76 -38.01
CA VAL A 106 9.03 9.92 -39.38
C VAL A 106 8.76 11.33 -39.90
N GLN A 107 7.59 11.90 -39.62
CA GLN A 107 7.28 13.28 -40.01
C GLN A 107 8.20 14.29 -39.31
N PHE A 108 8.54 14.06 -38.04
CA PHE A 108 9.51 14.87 -37.32
C PHE A 108 10.89 14.81 -37.98
N LEU A 109 11.39 13.62 -38.29
CA LEU A 109 12.68 13.45 -38.97
C LEU A 109 12.69 14.06 -40.38
N ALA A 110 11.58 13.97 -41.12
CA ALA A 110 11.44 14.61 -42.43
C ALA A 110 11.59 16.13 -42.37
N LEU A 111 11.14 16.75 -41.29
CA LEU A 111 11.26 18.20 -41.06
C LEU A 111 12.66 18.58 -40.58
N CYS A 112 13.31 17.73 -39.79
CA CYS A 112 14.60 18.03 -39.17
C CYS A 112 15.82 17.62 -40.02
N ARG A 113 15.69 16.70 -40.98
CA ARG A 113 16.84 16.17 -41.74
C ARG A 113 17.67 17.19 -42.53
N ASN A 114 17.13 18.39 -42.79
CA ASN A 114 17.81 19.44 -43.54
C ASN A 114 18.15 20.65 -42.67
N SER A 115 18.08 20.52 -41.34
CA SER A 115 18.34 21.62 -40.42
C SER A 115 19.81 21.78 -40.05
N GLY A 116 20.72 20.95 -40.60
CA GLY A 116 22.12 20.88 -40.17
C GLY A 116 22.31 20.15 -38.84
N TRP A 117 21.28 19.45 -38.35
CA TRP A 117 21.36 18.69 -37.10
C TRP A 117 21.82 17.25 -37.40
N LEU A 118 23.11 17.00 -37.19
CA LEU A 118 23.79 15.74 -37.53
C LEU A 118 23.08 14.48 -37.00
N TRP A 119 22.52 14.54 -35.80
CA TRP A 119 21.74 13.44 -35.24
C TRP A 119 20.47 13.17 -36.06
N ALA A 120 19.70 14.21 -36.39
CA ALA A 120 18.46 14.05 -37.15
C ALA A 120 18.74 13.54 -38.56
N GLU A 121 19.82 14.00 -39.19
CA GLU A 121 20.30 13.49 -40.49
C GLU A 121 20.64 11.99 -40.41
N ARG A 122 21.41 11.58 -39.40
CA ARG A 122 21.80 10.19 -39.17
C ARG A 122 20.59 9.29 -38.92
N VAL A 123 19.70 9.70 -38.01
CA VAL A 123 18.51 8.93 -37.64
C VAL A 123 17.47 8.92 -38.77
N ALA A 124 17.35 9.99 -39.56
CA ALA A 124 16.50 10.02 -40.75
C ALA A 124 16.91 8.99 -41.80
N GLY A 125 18.19 8.62 -41.87
CA GLY A 125 18.68 7.53 -42.74
C GLY A 125 18.45 6.12 -42.18
N SER A 126 18.04 5.99 -40.92
CA SER A 126 17.87 4.70 -40.26
C SER A 126 16.51 4.05 -40.52
N LEU A 127 16.49 2.72 -40.42
CA LEU A 127 15.29 1.90 -40.49
C LEU A 127 15.16 1.11 -39.20
N ASP A 128 13.93 0.90 -38.75
CA ASP A 128 13.61 0.21 -37.50
C ASP A 128 12.51 -0.84 -37.70
N VAL A 129 12.47 -1.81 -36.79
CA VAL A 129 11.50 -2.89 -36.73
C VAL A 129 11.09 -3.15 -35.28
N GLY A 130 9.92 -3.74 -35.10
CA GLY A 130 9.41 -4.13 -33.79
C GLY A 130 8.13 -3.39 -33.39
N PHE A 131 7.41 -3.99 -32.44
CA PHE A 131 6.09 -3.53 -32.02
C PHE A 131 6.09 -2.80 -30.67
N SER A 132 7.26 -2.31 -30.26
CA SER A 132 7.46 -1.70 -28.94
C SER A 132 6.71 -0.37 -28.78
N GLY A 133 6.57 0.45 -29.83
CA GLY A 133 5.80 1.70 -29.77
C GLY A 133 4.33 1.44 -29.42
N GLY A 134 3.71 0.48 -30.10
CA GLY A 134 2.36 0.02 -29.83
C GLY A 134 2.20 -0.59 -28.44
N ALA A 135 3.15 -1.42 -28.00
CA ALA A 135 3.15 -2.00 -26.66
C ALA A 135 3.20 -0.91 -25.57
N LEU A 136 4.06 0.10 -25.73
CA LEU A 136 4.19 1.23 -24.82
C LEU A 136 2.93 2.11 -24.81
N ALA A 137 2.34 2.38 -25.97
CA ALA A 137 1.05 3.08 -26.05
C ALA A 137 -0.06 2.31 -25.32
N ALA A 138 -0.11 0.98 -25.48
CA ALA A 138 -1.10 0.13 -24.83
C ALA A 138 -1.00 0.17 -23.30
N VAL A 139 0.21 0.01 -22.74
CA VAL A 139 0.41 0.08 -21.28
C VAL A 139 0.20 1.51 -20.75
N ALA A 140 0.55 2.54 -21.52
CA ALA A 140 0.27 3.93 -21.16
C ALA A 140 -1.23 4.23 -21.07
N VAL A 141 -2.05 3.76 -22.02
CA VAL A 141 -3.52 3.90 -21.94
C VAL A 141 -4.09 3.04 -20.81
N ALA A 142 -3.65 1.78 -20.69
CA ALA A 142 -4.09 0.88 -19.63
C ALA A 142 -3.77 1.41 -18.23
N SER A 143 -2.71 2.21 -18.07
CA SER A 143 -2.39 2.86 -16.80
C SER A 143 -3.52 3.75 -16.27
N ALA A 144 -4.43 4.23 -17.12
CA ALA A 144 -5.58 5.04 -16.70
C ALA A 144 -6.68 4.22 -15.98
N THR A 145 -6.66 2.89 -16.07
CA THR A 145 -7.55 2.01 -15.28
C THR A 145 -7.01 1.77 -13.87
N LEU A 146 -5.73 2.05 -13.63
CA LEU A 146 -5.11 1.87 -12.33
C LEU A 146 -5.51 3.02 -11.39
N ARG A 147 -5.73 2.68 -10.12
CA ARG A 147 -5.94 3.68 -9.07
C ARG A 147 -4.60 4.32 -8.67
N PRO A 148 -4.58 5.58 -8.22
CA PRO A 148 -3.42 6.15 -7.56
C PRO A 148 -3.01 5.27 -6.37
N PRO A 149 -1.70 5.04 -6.13
CA PRO A 149 -0.54 5.63 -6.77
C PRO A 149 0.01 4.82 -7.95
N TRP A 150 -0.60 3.66 -8.28
CA TRP A 150 -0.05 2.75 -9.28
C TRP A 150 -0.08 3.34 -10.70
N ALA A 151 -1.14 4.06 -11.07
CA ALA A 151 -1.19 4.80 -12.33
C ALA A 151 -0.02 5.77 -12.46
N LEU A 152 0.23 6.56 -11.41
CA LEU A 152 1.29 7.56 -11.40
C LEU A 152 2.67 6.91 -11.42
N ARG A 153 2.89 5.83 -10.67
CA ARG A 153 4.16 5.07 -10.67
C ARG A 153 4.49 4.51 -12.04
N LEU A 154 3.51 3.87 -12.68
CA LEU A 154 3.69 3.27 -13.99
C LEU A 154 4.00 4.35 -15.03
N ARG A 155 3.23 5.45 -15.05
CA ARG A 155 3.48 6.58 -15.97
C ARG A 155 4.82 7.24 -15.72
N ALA A 156 5.18 7.49 -14.46
CA ALA A 156 6.48 8.06 -14.12
C ALA A 156 7.61 7.16 -14.62
N GLY A 157 7.52 5.83 -14.40
CA GLY A 157 8.51 4.88 -14.92
C GLY A 157 8.60 4.88 -16.45
N LEU A 158 7.47 4.94 -17.16
CA LEU A 158 7.43 5.02 -18.62
C LEU A 158 8.06 6.34 -19.13
N CYS A 159 7.74 7.47 -18.51
CA CYS A 159 8.33 8.77 -18.85
C CYS A 159 9.83 8.81 -18.58
N VAL A 160 10.30 8.23 -17.45
CA VAL A 160 11.73 8.11 -17.14
C VAL A 160 12.44 7.29 -18.21
N TYR A 161 11.88 6.13 -18.56
CA TYR A 161 12.44 5.26 -19.60
C TYR A 161 12.58 6.00 -20.94
N ALA A 162 11.47 6.54 -21.48
CA ALA A 162 11.51 7.17 -22.79
C ALA A 162 12.29 8.49 -22.81
N GLY A 163 12.26 9.26 -21.71
CA GLY A 163 13.03 10.50 -21.55
C GLY A 163 14.53 10.24 -21.55
N VAL A 164 15.00 9.26 -20.79
CA VAL A 164 16.42 8.87 -20.79
C VAL A 164 16.81 8.32 -22.17
N ALA A 165 16.00 7.42 -22.73
CA ALA A 165 16.32 6.82 -24.02
C ALA A 165 16.43 7.86 -25.15
N ILE A 166 15.49 8.82 -25.25
CA ILE A 166 15.54 9.83 -26.31
C ILE A 166 16.66 10.85 -26.11
N VAL A 167 16.94 11.28 -24.87
CA VAL A 167 17.95 12.32 -24.62
C VAL A 167 19.38 11.79 -24.82
N TYR A 168 19.64 10.55 -24.40
CA TYR A 168 21.01 10.03 -24.30
C TYR A 168 21.38 9.01 -25.37
N VAL A 169 20.41 8.24 -25.90
CA VAL A 169 20.66 7.26 -26.99
C VAL A 169 20.12 7.81 -28.31
N GLY A 170 18.83 8.17 -28.33
CA GLY A 170 18.19 8.83 -29.46
C GLY A 170 18.14 8.00 -30.74
N SER A 171 17.88 6.69 -30.66
CA SER A 171 17.61 5.89 -31.86
C SER A 171 16.23 6.21 -32.46
N LEU A 172 15.96 5.72 -33.67
CA LEU A 172 14.61 5.80 -34.26
C LEU A 172 13.57 5.12 -33.37
N ALA A 173 13.91 3.99 -32.73
CA ALA A 173 13.04 3.31 -31.80
C ALA A 173 12.70 4.19 -30.58
N ASP A 174 13.68 4.89 -30.01
CA ASP A 174 13.48 5.77 -28.85
C ASP A 174 12.57 6.96 -29.17
N LEU A 175 12.70 7.51 -30.39
CA LEU A 175 11.83 8.56 -30.89
C LEU A 175 10.38 8.06 -31.05
N VAL A 176 10.20 6.85 -31.58
CA VAL A 176 8.90 6.18 -31.69
C VAL A 176 8.30 5.93 -30.29
N HIS A 177 9.10 5.50 -29.31
CA HIS A 177 8.64 5.28 -27.94
C HIS A 177 8.23 6.58 -27.25
N PHE A 178 9.01 7.64 -27.42
CA PHE A 178 8.71 8.97 -26.89
C PHE A 178 7.35 9.47 -27.41
N PHE A 179 7.13 9.46 -28.73
CA PHE A 179 5.85 9.88 -29.30
C PHE A 179 4.70 8.95 -28.94
N ALA A 180 4.93 7.65 -28.82
CA ALA A 180 3.91 6.71 -28.35
C ALA A 180 3.39 7.11 -26.96
N LEU A 181 4.28 7.42 -26.01
CA LEU A 181 3.89 7.85 -24.67
C LEU A 181 3.28 9.26 -24.65
N LEU A 182 3.87 10.21 -25.39
CA LEU A 182 3.39 11.59 -25.48
C LEU A 182 1.93 11.65 -25.96
N LEU A 183 1.56 10.80 -26.92
CA LEU A 183 0.21 10.71 -27.45
C LEU A 183 -0.71 9.87 -26.55
N ALA A 184 -0.24 8.74 -26.03
CA ALA A 184 -1.08 7.77 -25.33
C ALA A 184 -1.49 8.21 -23.91
N ILE A 185 -0.58 8.82 -23.14
CA ILE A 185 -0.84 9.24 -21.75
C ILE A 185 -2.03 10.22 -21.64
N PRO A 186 -2.09 11.33 -22.41
CA PRO A 186 -3.22 12.27 -22.32
C PRO A 186 -4.53 11.67 -22.85
N LEU A 187 -4.47 10.77 -23.84
CA LEU A 187 -5.65 10.11 -24.39
C LEU A 187 -6.20 8.98 -23.50
N GLY A 188 -5.41 8.48 -22.55
CA GLY A 188 -5.75 7.31 -21.73
C GLY A 188 -7.12 7.39 -21.06
N ARG A 189 -7.47 8.52 -20.43
CA ARG A 189 -8.80 8.67 -19.77
C ARG A 189 -9.95 8.65 -20.76
N ARG A 190 -9.79 9.28 -21.92
CA ARG A 190 -10.81 9.33 -22.98
C ARG A 190 -11.04 7.94 -23.57
N LEU A 191 -9.97 7.18 -23.81
CA LEU A 191 -10.03 5.84 -24.40
C LEU A 191 -10.52 4.75 -23.43
N VAL A 192 -10.27 4.91 -22.13
CA VAL A 192 -10.79 4.00 -21.08
C VAL A 192 -12.28 4.26 -20.79
N GLY A 193 -12.69 5.52 -20.81
CA GLY A 193 -14.04 5.98 -20.47
C GLY A 193 -14.15 6.41 -19.00
N THR A 194 -14.93 7.47 -18.73
CA THR A 194 -15.06 8.13 -17.42
C THR A 194 -15.49 7.18 -16.31
N ARG A 195 -16.37 6.21 -16.59
CA ARG A 195 -16.84 5.20 -15.62
C ARG A 195 -15.76 4.20 -15.17
N ARG A 196 -14.68 4.04 -15.94
CA ARG A 196 -13.57 3.11 -15.64
C ARG A 196 -12.28 3.83 -15.27
N ALA A 197 -12.18 5.12 -15.55
CA ALA A 197 -11.05 5.94 -15.12
C ALA A 197 -11.17 6.19 -13.61
N ALA A 198 -10.08 6.02 -12.87
CA ALA A 198 -10.06 6.40 -11.46
C ALA A 198 -10.29 7.93 -11.33
N ASP A 199 -11.07 8.33 -10.31
CA ASP A 199 -11.21 9.74 -9.95
C ASP A 199 -9.85 10.30 -9.54
N THR A 200 -9.48 11.43 -10.13
CA THR A 200 -8.24 12.13 -9.82
C THR A 200 -8.62 13.49 -9.24
N ALA A 201 -8.72 13.57 -7.91
CA ALA A 201 -8.49 14.84 -7.23
C ALA A 201 -7.04 15.30 -7.52
N GLY A 202 -6.73 16.59 -7.39
CA GLY A 202 -5.42 17.14 -7.68
C GLY A 202 -4.26 16.48 -6.91
N PRO A 203 -2.99 16.81 -7.25
CA PRO A 203 -1.83 16.06 -6.78
C PRO A 203 -1.72 16.03 -5.25
N ASN A 204 -1.88 14.84 -4.67
CA ASN A 204 -1.79 14.64 -3.22
C ASN A 204 -0.33 14.77 -2.74
N LEU A 205 -0.07 14.96 -1.43
CA LEU A 205 1.28 15.08 -0.86
C LEU A 205 2.22 13.92 -1.26
N ARG A 206 1.65 12.72 -1.40
CA ARG A 206 2.37 11.52 -1.84
C ARG A 206 2.79 11.59 -3.31
N GLU A 207 1.98 12.22 -4.16
CA GLU A 207 2.26 12.35 -5.58
C GLU A 207 3.37 13.37 -5.82
N TRP A 208 3.35 14.49 -5.10
CA TRP A 208 4.47 15.43 -5.08
C TRP A 208 5.79 14.80 -4.64
N ARG A 209 5.76 13.98 -3.56
CA ARG A 209 6.94 13.22 -3.13
C ARG A 209 7.41 12.23 -4.20
N LEU A 210 6.46 11.64 -4.93
CA LEU A 210 6.77 10.66 -5.96
C LEU A 210 7.36 11.32 -7.21
N LEU A 211 6.85 12.47 -7.63
CA LEU A 211 7.39 13.23 -8.75
C LEU A 211 8.84 13.62 -8.49
N ALA A 212 9.15 14.19 -7.32
CA ALA A 212 10.53 14.52 -6.94
C ALA A 212 11.44 13.27 -6.88
N VAL A 213 10.94 12.15 -6.35
CA VAL A 213 11.71 10.88 -6.36
C VAL A 213 11.92 10.37 -7.78
N ALA A 214 10.94 10.51 -8.66
CA ALA A 214 11.00 10.04 -10.04
C ALA A 214 11.96 10.91 -10.87
N GLY A 215 11.93 12.24 -10.71
CA GLY A 215 12.85 13.15 -11.39
C GLY A 215 14.30 12.92 -10.94
N LEU A 216 14.56 12.83 -9.64
CA LEU A 216 15.90 12.49 -9.15
C LEU A 216 16.38 11.10 -9.61
N LEU A 217 15.47 10.11 -9.69
CA LEU A 217 15.78 8.80 -10.28
C LEU A 217 16.09 8.91 -11.78
N LEU A 218 15.34 9.72 -12.53
CA LEU A 218 15.59 9.96 -13.95
C LEU A 218 17.01 10.44 -14.17
N LEU A 219 17.39 11.50 -13.45
CA LEU A 219 18.71 12.12 -13.53
C LEU A 219 19.81 11.13 -13.13
N THR A 220 19.59 10.31 -12.10
CA THR A 220 20.60 9.32 -11.68
C THR A 220 20.73 8.16 -12.66
N ILE A 221 19.61 7.70 -13.23
CA ILE A 221 19.61 6.62 -14.22
C ILE A 221 20.25 7.11 -15.51
N ALA A 222 20.00 8.35 -15.91
CA ALA A 222 20.66 8.99 -17.04
C ALA A 222 22.18 8.87 -16.95
N GLU A 223 22.76 9.29 -15.83
CA GLU A 223 24.21 9.20 -15.58
C GLU A 223 24.74 7.76 -15.65
N ILE A 224 23.99 6.80 -15.10
CA ILE A 224 24.35 5.38 -15.18
C ILE A 224 24.32 4.90 -16.64
N VAL A 225 23.32 5.30 -17.42
CA VAL A 225 23.19 4.90 -18.83
C VAL A 225 24.31 5.50 -19.66
N MET A 226 24.64 6.79 -19.46
CA MET A 226 25.75 7.46 -20.15
C MET A 226 27.09 6.77 -19.87
N TYR A 227 27.30 6.28 -18.65
CA TYR A 227 28.50 5.53 -18.29
C TYR A 227 28.56 4.13 -18.92
N LEU A 228 27.42 3.44 -19.05
CA LEU A 228 27.37 2.05 -19.54
C LEU A 228 27.28 1.93 -21.06
N VAL A 229 26.61 2.86 -21.72
CA VAL A 229 26.36 2.86 -23.16
C VAL A 229 26.74 4.23 -23.72
N PRO A 230 28.06 4.48 -23.86
CA PRO A 230 28.50 5.70 -24.51
C PRO A 230 28.06 5.71 -25.98
N GLY A 231 27.62 6.88 -26.45
CA GLY A 231 27.17 7.06 -27.83
C GLY A 231 26.87 8.51 -28.18
N ASP A 232 26.54 8.71 -29.46
CA ASP A 232 26.14 10.01 -30.00
C ASP A 232 24.62 10.17 -29.95
N GLY A 233 24.15 10.92 -28.95
CA GLY A 233 22.74 11.27 -28.82
C GLY A 233 22.35 12.52 -29.61
N PRO A 234 21.08 12.97 -29.51
CA PRO A 234 20.59 14.19 -30.14
C PRO A 234 21.34 15.46 -29.75
N PHE A 235 21.98 15.44 -28.57
CA PHE A 235 22.65 16.61 -28.00
C PHE A 235 24.17 16.49 -27.98
N GLY A 236 24.74 15.50 -28.70
CA GLY A 236 26.17 15.28 -28.82
C GLY A 236 26.63 13.95 -28.21
N SER A 237 27.95 13.74 -28.24
CA SER A 237 28.59 12.53 -27.71
C SER A 237 28.62 12.53 -26.19
N THR A 238 28.38 11.35 -25.60
CA THR A 238 28.52 11.14 -24.16
C THR A 238 29.96 10.77 -23.75
N GLU A 239 30.85 10.43 -24.69
CA GLU A 239 32.20 9.89 -24.40
C GLU A 239 33.11 10.86 -23.63
N GLY A 240 32.91 12.16 -23.78
CA GLY A 240 33.67 13.20 -23.07
C GLY A 240 32.99 13.82 -21.85
N VAL A 241 31.71 13.48 -21.62
CA VAL A 241 30.86 14.13 -20.59
C VAL A 241 30.45 13.17 -19.47
N SER A 242 30.52 11.85 -19.71
CA SER A 242 30.13 10.85 -18.70
C SER A 242 31.03 10.88 -17.46
N LEU A 243 30.41 10.74 -16.28
CA LEU A 243 31.12 10.61 -15.02
C LEU A 243 32.09 9.41 -15.01
N SER A 244 33.24 9.56 -14.36
CA SER A 244 34.11 8.43 -14.05
C SER A 244 33.39 7.44 -13.13
N GLY A 245 33.82 6.17 -13.13
CA GLY A 245 33.18 5.14 -12.30
C GLY A 245 33.18 5.47 -10.79
N LEU A 246 34.19 6.20 -10.31
CA LEU A 246 34.27 6.67 -8.93
C LEU A 246 33.28 7.82 -8.66
N GLU A 247 33.15 8.78 -9.56
CA GLU A 247 32.19 9.87 -9.45
C GLU A 247 30.75 9.35 -9.51
N LEU A 248 30.46 8.39 -10.38
CA LEU A 248 29.17 7.72 -10.45
C LEU A 248 28.86 6.98 -9.14
N ALA A 249 29.83 6.26 -8.58
CA ALA A 249 29.67 5.61 -7.27
C ALA A 249 29.36 6.61 -6.15
N ILE A 250 30.04 7.77 -6.14
CA ILE A 250 29.78 8.85 -5.17
C ILE A 250 28.37 9.42 -5.37
N LEU A 251 27.96 9.71 -6.61
CA LEU A 251 26.63 10.20 -6.93
C LEU A 251 25.55 9.24 -6.41
N VAL A 252 25.68 7.95 -6.71
CA VAL A 252 24.73 6.92 -6.24
C VAL A 252 24.71 6.85 -4.71
N LEU A 253 25.88 6.89 -4.05
CA LEU A 253 26.00 6.87 -2.59
C LEU A 253 25.28 8.08 -1.94
N LEU A 254 25.35 9.25 -2.56
CA LEU A 254 24.68 10.48 -2.10
C LEU A 254 23.18 10.48 -2.40
N VAL A 255 22.77 10.02 -3.58
CA VAL A 255 21.37 10.06 -4.03
C VAL A 255 20.50 9.01 -3.33
N VAL A 256 20.98 7.79 -3.09
CA VAL A 256 20.20 6.73 -2.43
C VAL A 256 19.56 7.16 -1.09
N PRO A 257 20.28 7.78 -0.14
CA PRO A 257 19.67 8.27 1.09
C PRO A 257 18.71 9.45 0.85
N MET A 258 18.97 10.28 -0.16
CA MET A 258 18.08 11.37 -0.57
C MET A 258 16.75 10.82 -1.11
N LEU A 259 16.77 9.85 -2.02
CA LEU A 259 15.57 9.19 -2.54
C LEU A 259 14.70 8.60 -1.42
N ASN A 260 15.33 7.88 -0.48
CA ASN A 260 14.63 7.31 0.67
C ASN A 260 14.06 8.39 1.61
N GLY A 261 14.77 9.52 1.76
CA GLY A 261 14.33 10.65 2.58
C GLY A 261 13.20 11.45 1.93
N LEU A 262 13.28 11.74 0.63
CA LEU A 262 12.23 12.39 -0.18
C LEU A 262 10.96 11.54 -0.17
N ARG A 263 11.08 10.22 -0.38
CA ARG A 263 9.94 9.28 -0.28
C ARG A 263 9.22 9.37 1.06
N LYS A 264 9.96 9.63 2.14
CA LYS A 264 9.41 9.77 3.51
C LYS A 264 8.95 11.19 3.84
N GLY A 265 9.12 12.16 2.94
CA GLY A 265 8.81 13.57 3.17
C GLY A 265 9.79 14.28 4.10
N GLY A 266 11.03 13.80 4.21
CA GLY A 266 12.01 14.33 5.16
C GLY A 266 12.62 15.66 4.73
N ARG A 267 12.55 16.69 5.60
CA ARG A 267 13.11 18.03 5.35
C ARG A 267 14.61 18.04 5.00
N VAL A 268 15.39 17.16 5.63
CA VAL A 268 16.85 17.13 5.42
C VAL A 268 17.18 16.64 4.02
N ALA A 269 16.55 15.55 3.57
CA ALA A 269 16.74 15.04 2.22
C ALA A 269 16.25 16.04 1.16
N TRP A 270 15.13 16.72 1.42
CA TRP A 270 14.66 17.79 0.55
C TRP A 270 15.66 18.95 0.46
N ARG A 271 16.24 19.39 1.58
CA ARG A 271 17.29 20.44 1.56
C ARG A 271 18.51 20.03 0.75
N TRP A 272 18.97 18.79 0.90
CA TRP A 272 20.09 18.27 0.09
C TRP A 272 19.74 18.17 -1.39
N ALA A 273 18.52 17.73 -1.73
CA ALA A 273 18.06 17.66 -3.12
C ALA A 273 17.97 19.04 -3.76
N VAL A 274 17.41 20.01 -3.04
CA VAL A 274 17.39 21.41 -3.48
C VAL A 274 18.81 21.96 -3.62
N ALA A 275 19.69 21.74 -2.63
CA ALA A 275 21.06 22.22 -2.69
C ALA A 275 21.84 21.65 -3.88
N MET A 276 21.73 20.35 -4.14
CA MET A 276 22.34 19.69 -5.29
C MET A 276 21.79 20.26 -6.61
N SER A 277 20.45 20.32 -6.75
CA SER A 277 19.82 20.80 -7.98
C SER A 277 20.12 22.29 -8.24
N THR A 278 20.16 23.12 -7.19
CA THR A 278 20.61 24.52 -7.27
C THR A 278 22.07 24.60 -7.68
N PHE A 279 22.95 23.78 -7.11
CA PHE A 279 24.38 23.78 -7.47
C PHE A 279 24.57 23.48 -8.95
N VAL A 280 23.95 22.41 -9.47
CA VAL A 280 24.02 22.05 -10.89
C VAL A 280 23.43 23.18 -11.75
N THR A 281 22.25 23.71 -11.40
CA THR A 281 21.64 24.84 -12.13
C THR A 281 22.57 26.06 -12.20
N LEU A 282 23.23 26.40 -11.09
CA LEU A 282 24.19 27.52 -11.04
C LEU A 282 25.46 27.24 -11.85
N GLN A 283 25.94 25.99 -11.86
CA GLN A 283 27.06 25.57 -12.71
C GLN A 283 26.71 25.79 -14.19
N GLY A 284 25.50 25.44 -14.61
CA GLY A 284 25.04 25.66 -15.98
C GLY A 284 24.99 27.14 -16.34
N LEU A 285 24.43 27.97 -15.47
CA LEU A 285 24.38 29.41 -15.66
C LEU A 285 25.78 30.04 -15.72
N ALA A 286 26.70 29.58 -14.87
CA ALA A 286 28.09 30.04 -14.86
C ALA A 286 28.80 29.68 -16.18
N VAL A 287 28.66 28.43 -16.65
CA VAL A 287 29.23 27.98 -17.92
C VAL A 287 28.62 28.77 -19.09
N ALA A 288 27.29 28.96 -19.13
CA ALA A 288 26.66 29.82 -20.14
C ALA A 288 27.19 31.26 -20.12
N THR A 289 27.44 31.82 -18.94
CA THR A 289 27.99 33.17 -18.79
C THR A 289 29.43 33.22 -19.28
N LEU A 290 30.26 32.21 -18.96
CA LEU A 290 31.64 32.12 -19.44
C LEU A 290 31.71 31.98 -20.96
N ILE A 291 30.82 31.17 -21.56
CA ILE A 291 30.69 31.05 -23.01
C ILE A 291 30.31 32.41 -23.62
N GLY A 292 29.27 33.07 -23.10
CA GLY A 292 28.87 34.38 -23.59
C GLY A 292 29.95 35.46 -23.44
N LEU A 293 30.77 35.38 -22.39
CA LEU A 293 31.95 36.24 -22.24
C LEU A 293 33.04 35.88 -23.26
N ALA A 294 33.32 34.60 -23.47
CA ALA A 294 34.29 34.15 -24.47
C ALA A 294 33.89 34.62 -25.87
N ASP A 295 32.61 34.52 -26.25
CA ASP A 295 32.09 35.05 -27.52
C ASP A 295 32.33 36.56 -27.66
N VAL A 296 32.11 37.33 -26.58
CA VAL A 296 32.33 38.78 -26.56
C VAL A 296 33.81 39.15 -26.69
N PHE A 297 34.71 38.34 -26.12
CA PHE A 297 36.16 38.58 -26.12
C PHE A 297 36.91 37.84 -27.24
N GLY A 298 36.21 37.15 -28.14
CA GLY A 298 36.82 36.37 -29.22
C GLY A 298 37.65 35.18 -28.73
N GLY A 299 37.29 34.62 -27.57
CA GLY A 299 37.91 33.41 -27.03
C GLY A 299 37.45 32.17 -27.78
N ASP A 300 38.36 31.22 -27.95
CA ASP A 300 38.07 29.92 -28.55
C ASP A 300 37.74 28.91 -27.44
N TYR A 301 36.70 28.10 -27.64
CA TYR A 301 36.27 27.09 -26.67
C TYR A 301 35.68 25.88 -27.39
N ASP A 302 35.86 24.71 -26.77
CA ASP A 302 35.33 23.47 -27.31
C ASP A 302 33.80 23.45 -27.18
N THR A 303 33.12 23.24 -28.31
CA THR A 303 31.66 23.12 -28.37
C THR A 303 31.17 21.71 -28.15
N ASP A 304 32.07 20.72 -28.15
CA ASP A 304 31.73 19.32 -28.03
C ASP A 304 31.13 19.03 -26.64
N GLY A 305 29.95 18.41 -26.63
CA GLY A 305 29.23 18.06 -25.40
C GLY A 305 28.49 19.22 -24.71
N LEU A 306 28.67 20.48 -25.13
CA LEU A 306 27.94 21.62 -24.55
C LEU A 306 26.41 21.50 -24.64
N PRO A 307 25.80 21.08 -25.77
CA PRO A 307 24.35 20.96 -25.84
C PRO A 307 23.82 19.91 -24.85
N LEU A 308 24.50 18.78 -24.71
CA LEU A 308 24.16 17.72 -23.76
C LEU A 308 24.28 18.22 -22.31
N PHE A 309 25.36 18.94 -21.99
CA PHE A 309 25.54 19.57 -20.69
C PHE A 309 24.38 20.52 -20.34
N PHE A 310 23.95 21.38 -21.29
CA PHE A 310 22.83 22.28 -21.05
C PHE A 310 21.48 21.57 -20.93
N VAL A 311 21.26 20.47 -21.67
CA VAL A 311 20.05 19.66 -21.53
C VAL A 311 20.01 18.98 -20.16
N ASP A 312 21.12 18.40 -19.71
CA ASP A 312 21.19 17.81 -18.37
C ASP A 312 20.93 18.89 -17.29
N ASN A 313 21.54 20.06 -17.45
CA ASN A 313 21.32 21.19 -16.56
C ASN A 313 19.87 21.66 -16.52
N LEU A 314 19.19 21.67 -17.67
CA LEU A 314 17.77 21.99 -17.78
C LEU A 314 16.92 20.95 -17.05
N LEU A 315 17.23 19.66 -17.15
CA LEU A 315 16.53 18.61 -16.42
C LEU A 315 16.69 18.78 -14.89
N TRP A 316 17.89 19.11 -14.42
CA TRP A 316 18.13 19.48 -13.01
C TRP A 316 17.38 20.74 -12.59
N THR A 317 17.24 21.72 -13.49
CA THR A 317 16.46 22.94 -13.26
C THR A 317 14.96 22.61 -13.12
N VAL A 318 14.43 21.73 -13.96
CA VAL A 318 13.04 21.25 -13.87
C VAL A 318 12.82 20.51 -12.54
N GLU A 319 13.75 19.64 -12.14
CA GLU A 319 13.69 18.97 -10.83
C GLU A 319 13.73 19.97 -9.67
N LEU A 320 14.56 21.01 -9.75
CA LEU A 320 14.59 22.09 -8.75
C LEU A 320 13.23 22.79 -8.64
N VAL A 321 12.58 23.11 -9.77
CA VAL A 321 11.24 23.72 -9.78
C VAL A 321 10.21 22.78 -9.13
N VAL A 322 10.25 21.48 -9.44
CA VAL A 322 9.38 20.48 -8.81
C VAL A 322 9.62 20.42 -7.30
N LEU A 323 10.88 20.39 -6.86
CA LEU A 323 11.24 20.36 -5.43
C LEU A 323 10.78 21.62 -4.68
N ILE A 324 10.85 22.80 -5.30
CA ILE A 324 10.38 24.07 -4.74
C ILE A 324 8.85 24.09 -4.65
N ALA A 325 8.15 23.72 -5.74
CA ALA A 325 6.70 23.63 -5.77
C ALA A 325 6.19 22.63 -4.71
N ALA A 326 6.87 21.49 -4.57
CA ALA A 326 6.55 20.43 -3.63
C ALA A 326 7.02 20.69 -2.18
N ARG A 327 7.51 21.90 -1.83
CA ARG A 327 8.07 22.21 -0.49
C ARG A 327 7.16 21.80 0.68
N HIS A 328 5.84 21.88 0.50
CA HIS A 328 4.87 21.52 1.54
C HIS A 328 4.85 20.01 1.81
N ALA A 329 5.17 19.19 0.81
CA ALA A 329 5.20 17.73 0.91
C ALA A 329 6.37 17.21 1.76
N PHE A 330 7.42 18.01 1.96
CA PHE A 330 8.63 17.60 2.69
C PHE A 330 8.70 18.15 4.11
N ARG A 331 7.57 18.51 4.72
CA ARG A 331 7.53 19.11 6.06
C ARG A 331 7.68 18.12 7.22
N VAL A 332 7.92 16.83 6.98
CA VAL A 332 7.94 15.80 8.03
C VAL A 332 9.06 16.07 9.04
N PRO A 333 8.75 16.24 10.34
CA PRO A 333 9.76 16.47 11.36
C PRO A 333 10.69 15.27 11.53
N SER A 334 11.94 15.51 11.94
CA SER A 334 12.90 14.43 12.18
C SER A 334 12.41 13.51 13.31
N ARG A 335 12.80 12.23 13.26
CA ARG A 335 12.47 11.23 14.28
C ARG A 335 12.84 11.66 15.71
N ARG A 336 13.91 12.47 15.87
CA ARG A 336 14.32 13.05 17.16
C ARG A 336 13.30 14.06 17.71
N ARG A 337 12.66 14.88 16.87
CA ARG A 337 11.61 15.81 17.28
C ARG A 337 10.31 15.09 17.62
N LEU A 338 9.92 14.08 16.84
CA LEU A 338 8.75 13.25 17.09
C LEU A 338 8.84 12.49 18.43
N ARG A 339 10.03 12.05 18.84
CA ARG A 339 10.27 11.46 20.17
C ARG A 339 10.17 12.46 21.31
N ARG A 340 10.53 13.74 21.09
CA ARG A 340 10.38 14.81 22.10
C ARG A 340 8.94 15.27 22.31
N HIS A 341 8.04 15.05 21.35
CA HIS A 341 6.59 15.32 21.47
C HIS A 341 5.78 14.10 21.94
N ALA A 342 6.44 13.09 22.52
CA ALA A 342 5.76 11.92 23.08
C ALA A 342 5.10 12.17 24.45
N GLN A 343 5.05 13.43 24.91
CA GLN A 343 4.12 13.87 25.97
C GLN A 343 2.77 14.21 25.31
N GLY A 344 2.13 13.20 24.72
CA GLY A 344 0.74 13.32 24.27
C GLY A 344 -0.21 13.23 25.47
N PRO A 345 -1.48 13.59 25.29
CA PRO A 345 -2.51 13.36 26.31
C PRO A 345 -2.50 11.91 26.78
N GLY A 346 -2.63 11.70 28.09
CA GLY A 346 -2.57 10.37 28.69
C GLY A 346 -3.90 9.62 28.62
N PRO A 347 -3.91 8.34 29.05
CA PRO A 347 -5.12 7.51 29.14
C PRO A 347 -6.30 8.17 29.88
N ALA A 348 -6.02 9.07 30.82
CA ALA A 348 -7.04 9.81 31.57
C ALA A 348 -7.96 10.64 30.65
N LEU A 349 -7.40 11.39 29.69
CA LEU A 349 -8.22 12.18 28.76
C LEU A 349 -9.07 11.28 27.87
N ALA A 350 -8.50 10.16 27.41
CA ALA A 350 -9.21 9.19 26.58
C ALA A 350 -10.42 8.60 27.33
N ARG A 351 -10.26 8.29 28.63
CA ARG A 351 -11.36 7.84 29.50
C ARG A 351 -12.42 8.92 29.66
N THR A 352 -12.03 10.17 29.94
CA THR A 352 -12.99 11.29 30.07
C THR A 352 -13.82 11.48 28.79
N LEU A 353 -13.17 11.50 27.63
CA LEU A 353 -13.89 11.68 26.36
C LEU A 353 -14.74 10.46 25.98
N LEU A 354 -14.29 9.24 26.31
CA LEU A 354 -15.09 8.01 26.12
C LEU A 354 -16.32 7.99 27.03
N ASP A 355 -16.18 8.44 28.26
CA ASP A 355 -17.27 8.56 29.21
C ASP A 355 -18.34 9.56 28.73
N HIS A 356 -17.90 10.71 28.19
CA HIS A 356 -18.79 11.74 27.67
C HIS A 356 -19.47 11.37 26.35
N HIS A 357 -18.72 10.85 25.38
CA HIS A 357 -19.22 10.65 24.00
C HIS A 357 -19.65 9.21 23.70
N GLY A 358 -19.26 8.25 24.53
CA GLY A 358 -19.50 6.84 24.28
C GLY A 358 -18.60 6.28 23.17
N GLY A 359 -18.83 5.02 22.84
CA GLY A 359 -18.06 4.32 21.81
C GLY A 359 -18.67 2.98 21.42
N SER A 360 -17.97 2.26 20.56
CA SER A 360 -18.32 0.90 20.13
C SER A 360 -17.72 -0.15 21.05
N THR A 361 -17.93 -1.43 20.73
CA THR A 361 -17.59 -2.58 21.60
C THR A 361 -16.11 -2.70 21.92
N LEU A 362 -15.23 -2.10 21.10
CA LEU A 362 -13.77 -2.10 21.29
C LEU A 362 -13.24 -0.80 21.92
N SER A 363 -14.10 0.19 22.18
CA SER A 363 -13.65 1.52 22.56
C SER A 363 -12.92 1.56 23.90
N TRP A 364 -13.21 0.68 24.86
CA TRP A 364 -12.44 0.63 26.11
C TRP A 364 -10.95 0.32 25.90
N MET A 365 -10.63 -0.53 24.91
CA MET A 365 -9.26 -0.92 24.58
C MET A 365 -8.42 0.25 24.05
N THR A 366 -9.08 1.31 23.57
CA THR A 366 -8.40 2.54 23.17
C THR A 366 -7.71 3.24 24.35
N THR A 367 -8.16 2.99 25.59
CA THR A 367 -7.63 3.58 26.83
C THR A 367 -6.40 2.85 27.37
N TRP A 368 -6.05 1.70 26.79
CA TRP A 368 -4.99 0.85 27.30
C TRP A 368 -3.59 1.46 27.17
N PRO A 369 -2.62 1.00 27.98
CA PRO A 369 -1.22 1.40 27.85
C PRO A 369 -0.68 1.16 26.43
N ARG A 370 0.39 1.89 26.09
CA ARG A 370 1.08 1.86 24.78
C ARG A 370 0.29 2.43 23.60
N ASN A 371 -0.98 2.77 23.76
CA ASN A 371 -1.69 3.59 22.78
C ASN A 371 -1.16 5.03 22.82
N THR A 372 -1.08 5.63 21.63
CA THR A 372 -0.88 7.07 21.45
C THR A 372 -2.21 7.69 21.06
N TYR A 373 -2.45 8.93 21.47
CA TYR A 373 -3.72 9.59 21.24
C TYR A 373 -3.53 10.75 20.27
N PHE A 374 -4.30 10.76 19.19
CA PHE A 374 -4.55 11.96 18.42
C PHE A 374 -5.78 12.63 19.01
N VAL A 375 -5.66 13.90 19.38
CA VAL A 375 -6.78 14.72 19.88
C VAL A 375 -6.96 15.87 18.92
N ARG A 376 -8.20 16.15 18.53
CA ARG A 376 -8.53 17.28 17.67
C ARG A 376 -8.19 18.60 18.36
N GLU A 377 -8.03 19.65 17.56
CA GLU A 377 -7.73 20.99 18.05
C GLU A 377 -8.78 21.52 19.03
N ASP A 378 -10.05 21.12 18.86
CA ASP A 378 -11.14 21.48 19.77
C ASP A 378 -11.16 20.72 21.10
N GLY A 379 -10.28 19.73 21.28
CA GLY A 379 -10.15 18.94 22.51
C GLY A 379 -11.30 17.97 22.80
N ARG A 380 -12.30 17.86 21.91
CA ARG A 380 -13.52 17.07 22.16
C ARG A 380 -13.51 15.69 21.52
N SER A 381 -12.55 15.42 20.65
CA SER A 381 -12.48 14.14 19.93
C SER A 381 -11.09 13.55 20.01
N TYR A 382 -11.02 12.23 20.09
CA TYR A 382 -9.75 11.52 19.97
C TYR A 382 -9.83 10.26 19.12
N LEU A 383 -8.66 9.86 18.63
CA LEU A 383 -8.44 8.56 17.99
C LEU A 383 -7.18 7.94 18.58
N ALA A 384 -7.33 6.78 19.23
CA ALA A 384 -6.20 6.02 19.74
C ALA A 384 -5.52 5.25 18.61
N TYR A 385 -4.20 5.26 18.58
CA TYR A 385 -3.42 4.59 17.55
C TYR A 385 -2.07 4.10 18.07
N ARG A 386 -1.51 3.08 17.40
CA ARG A 386 -0.14 2.62 17.61
C ARG A 386 0.73 2.87 16.40
N ARG A 387 2.01 3.17 16.64
CA ARG A 387 2.98 3.51 15.60
C ARG A 387 3.94 2.35 15.34
N HIS A 388 3.68 1.57 14.29
CA HIS A 388 4.55 0.46 13.92
C HIS A 388 4.87 0.49 12.43
N ALA A 389 6.11 0.16 12.08
CA ALA A 389 6.61 0.11 10.70
C ALA A 389 6.39 1.39 9.87
N GLY A 390 6.11 2.55 10.48
CA GLY A 390 5.75 3.80 9.77
C GLY A 390 4.28 3.88 9.33
N VAL A 391 3.42 3.10 9.99
CA VAL A 391 1.96 3.14 9.93
C VAL A 391 1.46 3.63 11.29
N ALA A 392 0.42 4.46 11.28
CA ALA A 392 -0.40 4.79 12.44
C ALA A 392 -1.64 3.91 12.37
N VAL A 393 -1.65 2.83 13.15
CA VAL A 393 -2.77 1.89 13.23
C VAL A 393 -3.74 2.41 14.28
N ALA A 394 -4.77 3.14 13.84
CA ALA A 394 -5.85 3.55 14.72
C ALA A 394 -6.72 2.35 15.11
N LEU A 395 -7.25 2.36 16.32
CA LEU A 395 -8.06 1.28 16.89
C LEU A 395 -9.51 1.73 17.05
N GLY A 396 -10.43 1.01 16.41
CA GLY A 396 -11.86 1.24 16.52
C GLY A 396 -12.31 2.58 15.92
N ASP A 397 -13.51 2.99 16.31
CA ASP A 397 -14.10 4.24 15.86
C ASP A 397 -13.50 5.46 16.59
N PRO A 398 -13.48 6.64 15.94
CA PRO A 398 -13.19 7.89 16.64
C PRO A 398 -14.16 8.11 17.79
N ILE A 399 -13.63 8.48 18.96
CA ILE A 399 -14.44 8.89 20.10
C ILE A 399 -14.64 10.39 19.98
N ALA A 400 -15.85 10.80 19.59
CA ALA A 400 -16.14 12.16 19.18
C ALA A 400 -17.64 12.46 19.35
N PRO A 401 -18.04 13.75 19.44
CA PRO A 401 -19.44 14.13 19.31
C PRO A 401 -20.08 13.62 18.02
N ASP A 402 -21.38 13.34 18.07
CA ASP A 402 -22.16 12.90 16.91
C ASP A 402 -21.95 13.81 15.70
N GLY A 403 -21.75 13.20 14.53
CA GLY A 403 -21.51 13.90 13.27
C GLY A 403 -20.08 14.42 13.07
N THR A 404 -19.16 14.28 14.04
CA THR A 404 -17.78 14.81 13.91
C THR A 404 -16.71 13.73 13.64
N ALA A 405 -17.10 12.46 13.49
CA ALA A 405 -16.18 11.36 13.21
C ALA A 405 -15.38 11.57 11.90
N ALA A 406 -16.02 12.00 10.82
CA ALA A 406 -15.35 12.26 9.53
C ALA A 406 -14.29 13.36 9.64
N ALA A 407 -14.58 14.44 10.35
CA ALA A 407 -13.63 15.51 10.63
C ALA A 407 -12.45 15.00 11.47
N THR A 408 -12.71 14.16 12.48
CA THR A 408 -11.68 13.53 13.32
C THR A 408 -10.72 12.68 12.50
N VAL A 409 -11.25 11.83 11.62
CA VAL A 409 -10.44 10.99 10.73
C VAL A 409 -9.66 11.85 9.73
N THR A 410 -10.25 12.93 9.22
CA THR A 410 -9.58 13.86 8.31
C THR A 410 -8.38 14.53 8.97
N GLU A 411 -8.54 15.11 10.16
CA GLU A 411 -7.44 15.74 10.88
C GLU A 411 -6.37 14.73 11.32
N PHE A 412 -6.78 13.52 11.74
CA PHE A 412 -5.86 12.42 12.01
C PHE A 412 -5.02 12.05 10.77
N THR A 413 -5.64 12.05 9.59
CA THR A 413 -4.97 11.80 8.32
C THR A 413 -3.91 12.85 8.05
N VAL A 414 -4.25 14.13 8.23
CA VAL A 414 -3.33 15.26 8.08
C VAL A 414 -2.15 15.13 9.06
N MET A 415 -2.41 14.78 10.33
CA MET A 415 -1.36 14.53 11.32
C MET A 415 -0.43 13.39 10.88
N CYS A 416 -0.98 12.30 10.36
CA CYS A 416 -0.21 11.17 9.85
C CYS A 416 0.67 11.57 8.67
N GLU A 417 0.13 12.30 7.69
CA GLU A 417 0.87 12.79 6.53
C GLU A 417 2.02 13.72 6.90
N ASN A 418 1.76 14.64 7.83
CA ASN A 418 2.75 15.55 8.41
C ASN A 418 3.80 14.81 9.25
N SER A 419 3.47 13.63 9.77
CA SER A 419 4.38 12.78 10.53
C SER A 419 5.07 11.69 9.69
N GLY A 420 4.82 11.65 8.38
CA GLY A 420 5.35 10.62 7.49
C GLY A 420 4.83 9.21 7.79
N LEU A 421 3.63 9.12 8.37
CA LEU A 421 2.94 7.89 8.70
C LEU A 421 1.87 7.59 7.67
N VAL A 422 1.67 6.30 7.41
CA VAL A 422 0.50 5.81 6.70
C VAL A 422 -0.65 5.69 7.71
N PRO A 423 -1.81 6.35 7.51
CA PRO A 423 -2.96 6.17 8.37
C PRO A 423 -3.76 4.92 7.95
N CYS A 424 -4.22 4.14 8.93
CA CYS A 424 -5.30 3.17 8.77
C CYS A 424 -6.14 3.11 10.05
N VAL A 425 -7.38 2.64 9.94
CA VAL A 425 -8.27 2.38 11.08
C VAL A 425 -8.60 0.90 11.09
N PHE A 426 -8.23 0.21 12.16
CA PHE A 426 -8.41 -1.23 12.34
C PHE A 426 -9.58 -1.49 13.29
N SER A 427 -10.42 -2.47 12.93
CA SER A 427 -11.66 -2.82 13.63
C SER A 427 -12.66 -1.66 13.74
N ALA A 428 -12.78 -0.88 12.67
CA ALA A 428 -13.80 0.17 12.53
C ALA A 428 -15.19 -0.42 12.30
N THR A 429 -16.23 0.25 12.79
CA THR A 429 -17.62 -0.08 12.46
C THR A 429 -18.05 0.56 11.14
N GLU A 430 -19.26 0.21 10.66
CA GLU A 430 -19.81 0.78 9.42
C GLU A 430 -19.91 2.31 9.47
N ALA A 431 -20.10 2.91 10.65
CA ALA A 431 -20.16 4.37 10.80
C ALA A 431 -18.84 5.05 10.38
N THR A 432 -17.69 4.52 10.85
CA THR A 432 -16.37 5.02 10.46
C THR A 432 -16.04 4.66 9.01
N VAL A 433 -16.50 3.51 8.53
CA VAL A 433 -16.36 3.14 7.10
C VAL A 433 -17.11 4.11 6.20
N ALA A 434 -18.34 4.50 6.55
CA ALA A 434 -19.11 5.48 5.81
C ALA A 434 -18.37 6.84 5.74
N ALA A 435 -17.89 7.33 6.89
CA ALA A 435 -17.10 8.56 6.97
C ALA A 435 -15.79 8.50 6.16
N THR A 436 -15.08 7.38 6.19
CA THR A 436 -13.83 7.21 5.42
C THR A 436 -14.07 7.02 3.92
N ARG A 437 -15.20 6.42 3.52
CA ARG A 437 -15.61 6.23 2.12
C ARG A 437 -15.82 7.59 1.42
N GLU A 438 -16.40 8.57 2.12
CA GLU A 438 -16.50 9.96 1.63
C GLU A 438 -15.13 10.61 1.38
N LEU A 439 -14.10 10.21 2.14
CA LEU A 439 -12.71 10.66 1.97
C LEU A 439 -11.95 9.86 0.89
N GLY A 440 -12.63 8.97 0.16
CA GLY A 440 -12.03 8.12 -0.88
C GLY A 440 -11.22 6.95 -0.35
N TRP A 441 -11.39 6.55 0.92
CA TRP A 441 -10.71 5.38 1.48
C TRP A 441 -11.35 4.08 1.01
N GLN A 442 -10.55 3.02 1.07
CA GLN A 442 -10.96 1.64 0.86
C GLN A 442 -11.13 0.93 2.20
N HIS A 443 -11.89 -0.15 2.18
CA HIS A 443 -12.21 -0.92 3.37
C HIS A 443 -12.29 -2.40 3.02
N VAL A 444 -11.92 -3.24 3.98
CA VAL A 444 -12.11 -4.69 3.93
C VAL A 444 -12.63 -5.15 5.28
N GLN A 445 -13.61 -6.06 5.29
CA GLN A 445 -14.07 -6.70 6.52
C GLN A 445 -12.97 -7.64 7.03
N VAL A 446 -12.53 -7.44 8.28
CA VAL A 446 -11.42 -8.20 8.89
C VAL A 446 -11.86 -9.09 10.04
N ALA A 447 -12.97 -8.75 10.68
CA ALA A 447 -13.51 -9.50 11.80
C ALA A 447 -15.04 -9.35 11.88
N GLU A 448 -15.66 -10.19 12.69
CA GLU A 448 -17.05 -10.04 13.13
C GLU A 448 -17.10 -10.07 14.65
N ASP A 449 -17.77 -9.08 15.22
CA ASP A 449 -18.14 -9.08 16.62
C ASP A 449 -19.42 -9.88 16.84
N ASN A 450 -19.51 -10.58 17.97
CA ASN A 450 -20.62 -11.45 18.34
C ASN A 450 -21.42 -10.78 19.47
N VAL A 451 -22.51 -10.10 19.13
CA VAL A 451 -23.28 -9.29 20.09
C VAL A 451 -24.56 -10.01 20.49
N LEU A 452 -24.83 -10.10 21.79
CA LEU A 452 -26.07 -10.63 22.35
C LEU A 452 -26.89 -9.47 22.91
N ASP A 453 -28.12 -9.34 22.45
CA ASP A 453 -29.08 -8.40 23.01
C ASP A 453 -29.65 -9.00 24.31
N LEU A 454 -29.60 -8.24 25.41
CA LEU A 454 -30.02 -8.70 26.75
C LEU A 454 -31.51 -8.44 27.01
N ASP A 455 -32.10 -7.50 26.28
CA ASP A 455 -33.52 -7.16 26.40
C ASP A 455 -34.38 -8.38 26.08
N GLY A 456 -35.14 -8.86 27.07
CA GLY A 456 -35.99 -10.05 26.92
C GLY A 456 -35.23 -11.37 26.78
N LEU A 457 -33.92 -11.40 27.06
CA LEU A 457 -33.12 -12.62 26.94
C LEU A 457 -33.65 -13.71 27.88
N GLU A 458 -34.10 -14.83 27.33
CA GLU A 458 -34.46 -16.03 28.08
C GLU A 458 -33.79 -17.26 27.47
N PHE A 459 -33.07 -18.04 28.28
CA PHE A 459 -32.43 -19.28 27.84
C PHE A 459 -33.46 -20.42 27.73
N ARG A 460 -34.39 -20.34 26.77
CA ARG A 460 -35.48 -21.31 26.56
C ARG A 460 -35.41 -21.97 25.18
N GLY A 461 -35.90 -23.19 25.06
CA GLY A 461 -35.92 -23.94 23.79
C GLY A 461 -34.63 -24.71 23.49
N LYS A 462 -34.58 -25.32 22.29
CA LYS A 462 -33.53 -26.26 21.87
C LYS A 462 -32.18 -25.57 21.59
N ALA A 463 -32.20 -24.36 21.05
CA ALA A 463 -30.97 -23.61 20.72
C ALA A 463 -30.12 -23.31 21.97
N TRP A 464 -30.75 -23.18 23.14
CA TRP A 464 -30.10 -22.87 24.42
C TRP A 464 -29.79 -24.12 25.28
N GLN A 465 -29.88 -25.32 24.71
CA GLN A 465 -29.69 -26.57 25.47
C GLN A 465 -28.33 -26.63 26.17
N ASP A 466 -27.25 -26.25 25.50
CA ASP A 466 -25.90 -26.26 26.07
C ASP A 466 -25.79 -25.31 27.28
N VAL A 467 -26.33 -24.09 27.13
CA VAL A 467 -26.33 -23.07 28.17
C VAL A 467 -27.15 -23.50 29.38
N ARG A 468 -28.37 -24.01 29.16
CA ARG A 468 -29.24 -24.53 30.23
C ARG A 468 -28.61 -25.71 30.96
N SER A 469 -27.96 -26.61 30.21
CA SER A 469 -27.29 -27.77 30.79
C SER A 469 -26.11 -27.34 31.67
N ALA A 470 -25.37 -26.30 31.28
CA ALA A 470 -24.30 -25.73 32.08
C ALA A 470 -24.84 -25.13 33.40
N LEU A 471 -25.90 -24.32 33.34
CA LEU A 471 -26.56 -23.72 34.51
C LEU A 471 -27.09 -24.79 35.49
N ASN A 472 -27.81 -25.79 34.98
CA ASN A 472 -28.35 -26.87 35.82
C ASN A 472 -27.24 -27.70 36.48
N LYS A 473 -26.13 -27.94 35.75
CA LYS A 473 -25.00 -28.70 36.29
C LYS A 473 -24.23 -27.91 37.34
N ALA A 474 -24.07 -26.60 37.15
CA ALA A 474 -23.46 -25.71 38.13
C ALA A 474 -24.25 -25.74 39.44
N ALA A 475 -25.57 -25.60 39.37
CA ALA A 475 -26.45 -25.69 40.54
C ALA A 475 -26.34 -27.04 41.27
N LYS A 476 -26.27 -28.16 40.54
CA LYS A 476 -26.10 -29.50 41.12
C LYS A 476 -24.74 -29.71 41.79
N GLN A 477 -23.71 -29.02 41.31
CA GLN A 477 -22.33 -29.13 41.80
C GLN A 477 -21.95 -27.97 42.71
N GLU A 478 -22.93 -27.16 43.14
CA GLU A 478 -22.74 -26.01 44.04
C GLU A 478 -21.66 -25.03 43.55
N ILE A 479 -21.57 -24.85 42.23
CA ILE A 479 -20.70 -23.86 41.60
C ILE A 479 -21.44 -22.52 41.58
N ASP A 480 -20.93 -21.57 42.35
CA ASP A 480 -21.47 -20.22 42.49
C ASP A 480 -20.86 -19.26 41.46
N PHE A 481 -21.67 -18.30 41.00
CA PHE A 481 -21.23 -17.22 40.11
C PHE A 481 -21.06 -15.93 40.90
N ARG A 482 -19.86 -15.36 40.85
CA ARG A 482 -19.55 -14.09 41.51
C ARG A 482 -19.13 -13.06 40.48
N LEU A 483 -19.96 -12.03 40.31
CA LEU A 483 -19.60 -10.84 39.53
C LEU A 483 -18.92 -9.82 40.46
N VAL A 484 -17.64 -9.57 40.22
CA VAL A 484 -16.79 -8.81 41.14
C VAL A 484 -15.92 -7.79 40.41
N ARG A 485 -15.32 -6.87 41.18
CA ARG A 485 -14.09 -6.19 40.76
C ARG A 485 -12.91 -7.02 41.24
N LEU A 486 -12.04 -7.44 40.32
CA LEU A 486 -10.96 -8.36 40.64
C LEU A 486 -9.96 -7.74 41.63
N ALA A 487 -9.67 -6.43 41.49
CA ALA A 487 -8.78 -5.71 42.40
C ALA A 487 -9.25 -5.68 43.88
N ASP A 488 -10.54 -5.88 44.13
CA ASP A 488 -11.11 -5.90 45.49
C ASP A 488 -11.09 -7.32 46.10
N GLN A 489 -10.66 -8.35 45.35
CA GLN A 489 -10.68 -9.74 45.80
C GLN A 489 -9.50 -10.07 46.72
N PRO A 490 -9.68 -10.99 47.68
CA PRO A 490 -8.62 -11.39 48.57
C PRO A 490 -7.51 -12.16 47.81
N GLU A 491 -6.28 -12.06 48.31
CA GLU A 491 -5.08 -12.63 47.66
C GLU A 491 -5.21 -14.13 47.28
N PRO A 492 -5.87 -15.01 48.07
CA PRO A 492 -6.08 -16.40 47.66
C PRO A 492 -6.86 -16.56 46.35
N ILE A 493 -7.85 -15.69 46.08
CA ILE A 493 -8.60 -15.71 44.82
C ILE A 493 -7.74 -15.15 43.69
N LEU A 494 -7.01 -14.06 43.95
CA LEU A 494 -6.08 -13.47 42.97
C LEU A 494 -5.00 -14.47 42.54
N ALA A 495 -4.44 -15.23 43.49
CA ALA A 495 -3.45 -16.26 43.23
C ALA A 495 -4.01 -17.38 42.34
N GLN A 496 -5.24 -17.83 42.60
CA GLN A 496 -5.90 -18.83 41.74
C GLN A 496 -6.17 -18.29 40.33
N VAL A 497 -6.60 -17.04 40.19
CA VAL A 497 -6.81 -16.41 38.88
C VAL A 497 -5.50 -16.26 38.11
N ARG A 498 -4.40 -15.89 38.78
CA ARG A 498 -3.05 -15.87 38.19
C ARG A 498 -2.64 -17.26 37.71
N ALA A 499 -2.84 -18.29 38.54
CA ALA A 499 -2.53 -19.67 38.18
C ALA A 499 -3.32 -20.14 36.95
N LEU A 500 -4.61 -19.81 36.83
CA LEU A 500 -5.42 -20.11 35.64
C LEU A 500 -4.89 -19.43 34.38
N SER A 501 -4.38 -18.20 34.51
CA SER A 501 -3.78 -17.47 33.38
C SER A 501 -2.43 -18.09 32.98
N GLU A 502 -1.58 -18.44 33.95
CA GLU A 502 -0.30 -19.11 33.73
C GLU A 502 -0.47 -20.49 33.09
N GLU A 503 -1.42 -21.30 33.58
CA GLU A 503 -1.77 -22.61 33.01
C GLU A 503 -2.14 -22.46 31.53
N TRP A 504 -3.01 -21.49 31.20
CA TRP A 504 -3.41 -21.21 29.82
C TRP A 504 -2.25 -20.72 28.94
N MET A 505 -1.31 -19.96 29.50
CA MET A 505 -0.13 -19.48 28.80
C MET A 505 0.91 -20.58 28.56
N SER A 506 1.09 -21.49 29.51
CA SER A 506 2.06 -22.60 29.43
C SER A 506 1.79 -23.54 28.25
N GLY A 507 0.52 -23.68 27.85
CA GLY A 507 0.10 -24.44 26.69
C GLY A 507 0.35 -23.76 25.34
N LYS A 508 0.87 -22.53 25.31
CA LYS A 508 1.00 -21.71 24.10
C LYS A 508 2.45 -21.43 23.73
N ALA A 509 2.75 -21.57 22.44
CA ALA A 509 4.11 -21.38 21.90
C ALA A 509 4.55 -19.89 21.77
N MET A 510 3.78 -18.92 22.28
CA MET A 510 4.01 -17.49 22.07
C MET A 510 3.68 -16.64 23.33
N PRO A 511 4.35 -15.47 23.53
CA PRO A 511 4.20 -14.60 24.72
C PRO A 511 2.82 -13.93 24.81
N GLU A 512 2.45 -13.25 25.89
CA GLU A 512 1.15 -12.55 25.90
C GLU A 512 1.02 -11.52 24.75
N MET A 513 -0.15 -11.50 24.12
CA MET A 513 -0.48 -10.51 23.08
C MET A 513 -1.03 -9.24 23.71
N GLY A 514 -1.00 -8.14 22.96
CA GLY A 514 -1.69 -6.91 23.33
C GLY A 514 -2.52 -6.33 22.19
N PHE A 515 -2.78 -5.03 22.25
CA PHE A 515 -3.51 -4.22 21.25
C PHE A 515 -5.03 -4.32 21.35
N THR A 516 -5.62 -5.46 21.01
CA THR A 516 -7.07 -5.69 21.17
C THR A 516 -7.39 -6.85 22.08
N LEU A 517 -6.38 -7.39 22.75
CA LEU A 517 -6.47 -8.54 23.65
C LEU A 517 -5.84 -8.11 24.97
N GLY A 518 -6.60 -8.20 26.06
CA GLY A 518 -6.14 -7.88 27.39
C GLY A 518 -5.57 -9.09 28.11
N GLY A 519 -4.85 -8.80 29.18
CA GLY A 519 -4.34 -9.77 30.12
C GLY A 519 -4.97 -9.59 31.50
N LEU A 520 -4.27 -10.10 32.51
CA LEU A 520 -4.71 -9.94 33.89
C LEU A 520 -4.68 -8.47 34.34
N ASP A 521 -3.72 -7.68 33.84
CA ASP A 521 -3.59 -6.26 34.19
C ASP A 521 -4.85 -5.47 33.79
N GLU A 522 -5.40 -5.70 32.59
CA GLU A 522 -6.65 -5.09 32.15
C GLU A 522 -7.88 -5.60 32.94
N ALA A 523 -7.84 -6.85 33.40
CA ALA A 523 -8.88 -7.42 34.27
C ALA A 523 -8.86 -6.84 35.70
N MET A 524 -7.73 -6.29 36.13
CA MET A 524 -7.56 -5.60 37.43
C MET A 524 -8.04 -4.15 37.40
N ASP A 525 -8.41 -3.60 36.24
CA ASP A 525 -8.93 -2.23 36.17
C ASP A 525 -10.24 -2.07 36.96
N PRO A 526 -10.40 -1.03 37.80
CA PRO A 526 -11.63 -0.83 38.60
C PRO A 526 -12.92 -0.70 37.80
N ALA A 527 -12.85 -0.29 36.53
CA ALA A 527 -14.00 -0.19 35.64
C ALA A 527 -14.38 -1.55 35.01
N THR A 528 -13.45 -2.51 34.98
CA THR A 528 -13.68 -3.86 34.48
C THR A 528 -14.50 -4.68 35.48
N ARG A 529 -15.40 -5.53 34.98
CA ARG A 529 -16.13 -6.53 35.78
C ARG A 529 -15.57 -7.91 35.51
N VAL A 530 -15.50 -8.74 36.54
CA VAL A 530 -14.95 -10.10 36.44
C VAL A 530 -15.96 -11.10 36.98
N GLY A 531 -16.31 -12.08 36.15
CA GLY A 531 -17.13 -13.22 36.54
C GLY A 531 -16.25 -14.37 36.98
N LEU A 532 -16.42 -14.84 38.22
CA LEU A 532 -15.73 -16.00 38.80
C LEU A 532 -16.71 -17.14 39.03
N ALA A 533 -16.28 -18.37 38.72
CA ALA A 533 -17.00 -19.59 39.05
C ALA A 533 -16.29 -20.27 40.21
N VAL A 534 -16.93 -20.30 41.39
CA VAL A 534 -16.29 -20.71 42.65
C VAL A 534 -17.12 -21.82 43.31
N ASP A 535 -16.51 -22.89 43.78
CA ASP A 535 -17.20 -23.93 44.55
C ASP A 535 -17.31 -23.60 46.05
N ALA A 536 -17.95 -24.48 46.81
CA ALA A 536 -18.13 -24.35 48.26
C ALA A 536 -16.79 -24.29 49.02
N GLU A 537 -15.75 -24.95 48.51
CA GLU A 537 -14.40 -24.96 49.05
C GLU A 537 -13.58 -23.70 48.72
N GLY A 538 -14.10 -22.81 47.86
CA GLY A 538 -13.42 -21.58 47.46
C GLY A 538 -12.46 -21.75 46.28
N THR A 539 -12.55 -22.86 45.56
CA THR A 539 -11.75 -23.13 44.35
C THR A 539 -12.35 -22.41 43.14
N VAL A 540 -11.50 -21.68 42.41
CA VAL A 540 -11.89 -20.96 41.19
C VAL A 540 -11.75 -21.90 39.99
N HIS A 541 -12.89 -22.24 39.38
CA HIS A 541 -12.94 -23.14 38.21
C HIS A 541 -12.74 -22.39 36.89
N GLY A 542 -13.03 -21.10 36.86
CA GLY A 542 -12.86 -20.26 35.69
C GLY A 542 -13.12 -18.78 35.96
N VAL A 543 -12.67 -17.96 35.03
CA VAL A 543 -12.73 -16.50 35.09
C VAL A 543 -13.06 -15.91 33.71
N THR A 544 -13.89 -14.86 33.72
CA THR A 544 -14.18 -14.01 32.56
C THR A 544 -14.00 -12.53 32.93
N SER A 545 -13.40 -11.72 32.06
CA SER A 545 -13.35 -10.25 32.23
C SER A 545 -14.23 -9.54 31.20
N TRP A 546 -14.87 -8.47 31.64
CA TRP A 546 -15.89 -7.73 30.90
C TRP A 546 -15.57 -6.24 30.94
N LEU A 547 -15.27 -5.69 29.77
CA LEU A 547 -14.91 -4.29 29.57
C LEU A 547 -16.18 -3.44 29.37
N PRO A 548 -16.28 -2.24 29.98
CA PRO A 548 -17.47 -1.42 29.84
C PRO A 548 -17.58 -0.82 28.43
N VAL A 549 -18.79 -0.80 27.87
CA VAL A 549 -19.13 -0.08 26.64
C VAL A 549 -20.01 1.12 26.98
N TYR A 550 -19.42 2.31 26.85
CA TYR A 550 -20.09 3.57 27.16
C TYR A 550 -20.99 4.03 26.01
N THR A 551 -22.17 4.55 26.36
CA THR A 551 -23.12 5.15 25.41
C THR A 551 -23.07 6.69 25.43
N GLY A 552 -22.14 7.25 26.21
CA GLY A 552 -22.05 8.68 26.49
C GLY A 552 -22.70 9.07 27.81
N ALA A 553 -22.43 10.31 28.24
CA ALA A 553 -22.91 10.90 29.50
C ALA A 553 -22.69 10.03 30.76
N GLY A 554 -21.57 9.30 30.83
CA GLY A 554 -21.24 8.48 31.99
C GLY A 554 -21.96 7.13 32.06
N LYS A 555 -22.78 6.78 31.07
CA LYS A 555 -23.61 5.58 31.11
C LYS A 555 -22.95 4.41 30.38
N VAL A 556 -22.83 3.28 31.08
CA VAL A 556 -22.49 1.98 30.49
C VAL A 556 -23.75 1.37 29.90
N GLY A 557 -23.74 1.08 28.59
CA GLY A 557 -24.88 0.48 27.89
C GLY A 557 -24.69 -0.99 27.55
N GLY A 558 -23.49 -1.54 27.72
CA GLY A 558 -23.16 -2.93 27.45
C GLY A 558 -21.76 -3.30 27.93
N TRP A 559 -21.40 -4.57 27.76
CA TRP A 559 -20.12 -5.11 28.22
C TRP A 559 -19.46 -5.99 27.16
N THR A 560 -18.14 -5.88 26.99
CA THR A 560 -17.35 -6.68 26.03
C THR A 560 -16.48 -7.70 26.75
N LEU A 561 -16.64 -8.97 26.43
CA LEU A 561 -15.82 -10.07 26.92
C LEU A 561 -14.39 -9.96 26.40
N ASP A 562 -13.40 -9.99 27.28
CA ASP A 562 -11.99 -9.89 26.91
C ASP A 562 -11.21 -11.15 27.32
N VAL A 563 -11.09 -11.41 28.62
CA VAL A 563 -10.42 -12.61 29.13
C VAL A 563 -11.42 -13.72 29.36
N MET A 564 -11.04 -14.94 28.97
CA MET A 564 -11.71 -16.20 29.31
C MET A 564 -10.64 -17.23 29.67
N ARG A 565 -10.57 -17.66 30.94
CA ARG A 565 -9.65 -18.71 31.41
C ARG A 565 -10.39 -19.75 32.25
N ARG A 566 -10.07 -21.02 32.05
CA ARG A 566 -10.64 -22.14 32.82
C ARG A 566 -9.53 -23.11 33.19
N SER A 567 -9.72 -23.81 34.30
CA SER A 567 -8.85 -24.93 34.66
C SER A 567 -9.06 -26.11 33.69
N ALA A 568 -7.99 -26.84 33.36
CA ALA A 568 -8.11 -28.11 32.63
C ALA A 568 -8.81 -29.21 33.46
N HIS A 569 -8.79 -29.09 34.79
CA HIS A 569 -9.30 -30.10 35.74
C HIS A 569 -10.57 -29.65 36.49
N GLY A 570 -11.10 -28.46 36.19
CA GLY A 570 -12.25 -27.89 36.88
C GLY A 570 -13.62 -28.25 36.28
N PHE A 571 -14.62 -27.47 36.68
CA PHE A 571 -16.00 -27.57 36.21
C PHE A 571 -16.08 -27.47 34.67
N ARG A 572 -16.39 -28.59 34.02
CA ARG A 572 -16.22 -28.73 32.56
C ARG A 572 -16.96 -27.67 31.71
N PRO A 573 -18.25 -27.32 31.96
CA PRO A 573 -18.97 -26.30 31.20
C PRO A 573 -18.87 -24.91 31.85
N VAL A 574 -17.76 -24.60 32.53
CA VAL A 574 -17.57 -23.33 33.26
C VAL A 574 -17.70 -22.09 32.36
N MET A 575 -17.30 -22.16 31.09
CA MET A 575 -17.38 -21.01 30.18
C MET A 575 -18.81 -20.72 29.76
N GLU A 576 -19.59 -21.76 29.44
CA GLU A 576 -21.02 -21.64 29.20
C GLU A 576 -21.73 -21.05 30.42
N PHE A 577 -21.40 -21.54 31.62
CA PHE A 577 -21.94 -21.04 32.88
C PHE A 577 -21.59 -19.57 33.13
N LEU A 578 -20.31 -19.20 33.08
CA LEU A 578 -19.83 -17.83 33.35
C LEU A 578 -20.46 -16.81 32.41
N ILE A 579 -20.51 -17.09 31.10
CA ILE A 579 -21.09 -16.17 30.12
C ILE A 579 -22.59 -16.03 30.34
N ALA A 580 -23.30 -17.14 30.56
CA ALA A 580 -24.75 -17.10 30.78
C ALA A 580 -25.12 -16.34 32.05
N SER A 581 -24.43 -16.61 33.16
CA SER A 581 -24.64 -15.92 34.43
C SER A 581 -24.28 -14.44 34.35
N ALA A 582 -23.21 -14.08 33.64
CA ALA A 582 -22.86 -12.68 33.39
C ALA A 582 -23.93 -11.94 32.57
N CYS A 583 -24.49 -12.58 31.53
CA CYS A 583 -25.59 -12.00 30.76
C CYS A 583 -26.80 -11.68 31.63
N LEU A 584 -27.16 -12.60 32.54
CA LEU A 584 -28.29 -12.40 33.46
C LEU A 584 -28.00 -11.26 34.45
N ALA A 585 -26.81 -11.23 35.05
CA ALA A 585 -26.39 -10.19 35.99
C ALA A 585 -26.35 -8.80 35.33
N PHE A 586 -25.75 -8.68 34.13
CA PHE A 586 -25.69 -7.40 33.43
C PHE A 586 -27.06 -6.91 32.96
N ARG A 587 -27.98 -7.83 32.64
CA ARG A 587 -29.37 -7.48 32.34
C ARG A 587 -30.06 -6.89 33.57
N GLU A 588 -29.82 -7.46 34.76
CA GLU A 588 -30.33 -6.92 36.03
C GLU A 588 -29.72 -5.54 36.36
N GLU A 589 -28.46 -5.30 35.99
CA GLU A 589 -27.81 -3.98 36.06
C GLU A 589 -28.29 -2.99 34.97
N GLY A 590 -29.17 -3.42 34.05
CA GLY A 590 -29.76 -2.58 33.00
C GLY A 590 -28.90 -2.41 31.74
N ALA A 591 -27.91 -3.28 31.52
CA ALA A 591 -27.18 -3.33 30.26
C ALA A 591 -28.07 -3.83 29.12
N ARG A 592 -27.92 -3.26 27.93
CA ARG A 592 -28.73 -3.59 26.74
C ARG A 592 -28.16 -4.76 25.94
N PHE A 593 -26.84 -4.92 25.96
CA PHE A 593 -26.15 -5.95 25.19
C PHE A 593 -24.86 -6.39 25.86
N VAL A 594 -24.37 -7.56 25.47
CA VAL A 594 -22.96 -7.95 25.66
C VAL A 594 -22.32 -8.30 24.33
N SER A 595 -21.05 -7.97 24.17
CA SER A 595 -20.21 -8.44 23.09
C SER A 595 -19.36 -9.61 23.58
N LEU A 596 -19.36 -10.72 22.85
CA LEU A 596 -18.41 -11.82 23.08
C LEU A 596 -17.06 -11.56 22.39
N SER A 597 -16.80 -10.33 21.93
CA SER A 597 -15.62 -9.88 21.22
C SER A 597 -15.42 -10.45 19.81
N GLY A 598 -14.66 -9.69 19.01
CA GLY A 598 -14.39 -9.90 17.61
C GLY A 598 -13.63 -11.19 17.33
N ALA A 599 -14.16 -12.01 16.42
CA ALA A 599 -13.43 -13.12 15.81
C ALA A 599 -12.92 -12.69 14.42
N PRO A 600 -11.62 -12.90 14.09
CA PRO A 600 -11.14 -12.68 12.73
C PRO A 600 -11.93 -13.52 11.73
N LEU A 601 -12.27 -12.93 10.59
CA LEU A 601 -13.00 -13.61 9.54
C LEU A 601 -12.10 -14.58 8.77
N ALA A 602 -12.62 -15.78 8.52
CA ALA A 602 -12.09 -16.70 7.53
C ALA A 602 -12.85 -16.52 6.21
N ARG A 603 -12.37 -15.62 5.33
CA ARG A 603 -12.95 -15.27 4.02
C ARG A 603 -14.42 -14.80 4.05
N SER A 604 -14.67 -13.57 3.59
CA SER A 604 -15.97 -13.24 3.02
C SER A 604 -15.97 -13.60 1.52
N ASP A 605 -17.09 -14.13 1.03
CA ASP A 605 -17.33 -14.48 -0.39
C ASP A 605 -17.48 -13.22 -1.27
N SER A 606 -16.49 -12.32 -1.24
CA SER A 606 -16.46 -11.16 -2.12
C SER A 606 -15.63 -11.48 -3.38
N ASP A 607 -16.27 -11.28 -4.52
CA ASP A 607 -15.88 -11.78 -5.85
C ASP A 607 -14.71 -11.00 -6.52
N ALA A 608 -13.69 -10.58 -5.75
CA ALA A 608 -12.56 -9.80 -6.28
C ALA A 608 -11.18 -10.26 -5.77
N PRO A 609 -10.20 -10.56 -6.66
CA PRO A 609 -8.90 -11.07 -6.26
C PRO A 609 -7.92 -9.92 -5.93
N ALA A 610 -8.08 -9.25 -4.80
CA ALA A 610 -7.03 -8.39 -4.27
C ALA A 610 -6.05 -9.24 -3.42
N ARG A 611 -5.10 -9.93 -4.08
CA ARG A 611 -4.06 -10.75 -3.42
C ARG A 611 -3.31 -10.04 -2.28
N SER A 612 -3.33 -8.71 -2.26
CA SER A 612 -2.75 -7.84 -1.21
C SER A 612 -3.58 -7.86 0.07
N VAL A 613 -4.91 -7.82 -0.04
CA VAL A 613 -5.87 -7.93 1.06
C VAL A 613 -5.80 -9.31 1.69
N ASP A 614 -5.78 -10.35 0.85
CA ASP A 614 -5.63 -11.74 1.29
C ASP A 614 -4.40 -11.93 2.17
N ARG A 615 -3.26 -11.31 1.80
CA ARG A 615 -2.03 -11.38 2.60
C ARG A 615 -2.16 -10.72 3.95
N VAL A 616 -2.94 -9.64 4.08
CA VAL A 616 -3.17 -8.99 5.38
C VAL A 616 -4.05 -9.86 6.26
N LEU A 617 -5.15 -10.39 5.71
CA LEU A 617 -6.04 -11.32 6.43
C LEU A 617 -5.30 -12.59 6.84
N GLU A 618 -4.50 -13.16 5.94
CA GLU A 618 -3.69 -14.36 6.20
C GLU A 618 -2.60 -14.07 7.24
N SER A 619 -1.97 -12.89 7.20
CA SER A 619 -1.00 -12.47 8.22
C SER A 619 -1.66 -12.32 9.60
N LEU A 620 -2.85 -11.73 9.66
CA LEU A 620 -3.61 -11.57 10.91
C LEU A 620 -4.05 -12.93 11.45
N GLY A 621 -4.60 -13.78 10.58
CA GLY A 621 -4.98 -15.16 10.88
C GLY A 621 -3.81 -15.95 11.45
N ARG A 622 -2.64 -15.94 10.78
CA ARG A 622 -1.43 -16.63 11.28
C ARG A 622 -0.96 -16.14 12.64
N VAL A 623 -1.00 -14.83 12.87
CA VAL A 623 -0.59 -14.26 14.16
C VAL A 623 -1.53 -14.71 15.26
N MET A 624 -2.84 -14.67 15.02
CA MET A 624 -3.85 -14.95 16.04
C MET A 624 -4.21 -16.45 16.18
N GLU A 625 -3.88 -17.31 15.20
CA GLU A 625 -4.24 -18.74 15.17
C GLU A 625 -3.79 -19.51 16.43
N PRO A 626 -2.54 -19.36 16.92
CA PRO A 626 -2.09 -20.09 18.11
C PRO A 626 -2.80 -19.68 19.39
N TYR A 627 -3.51 -18.55 19.41
CA TYR A 627 -4.22 -18.06 20.59
C TYR A 627 -5.69 -18.40 20.57
N TYR A 628 -6.29 -18.40 19.38
CA TYR A 628 -7.74 -18.38 19.21
C TYR A 628 -8.34 -19.67 18.70
N GLY A 629 -7.57 -20.55 18.03
CA GLY A 629 -8.12 -21.79 17.45
C GLY A 629 -9.44 -21.51 16.71
N PHE A 630 -9.44 -20.54 15.78
CA PHE A 630 -10.61 -19.73 15.41
C PHE A 630 -11.91 -20.50 15.18
N ARG A 631 -11.83 -21.66 14.52
CA ARG A 631 -13.00 -22.50 14.23
C ARG A 631 -13.68 -23.01 15.51
N SER A 632 -12.90 -23.42 16.51
CA SER A 632 -13.42 -23.90 17.79
C SER A 632 -14.03 -22.77 18.63
N LEU A 633 -13.42 -21.59 18.65
CA LEU A 633 -13.96 -20.45 19.40
C LEU A 633 -15.21 -19.86 18.74
N HIS A 634 -15.22 -19.76 17.41
CA HIS A 634 -16.40 -19.32 16.67
C HIS A 634 -17.59 -20.27 16.90
N ALA A 635 -17.35 -21.59 16.78
CA ALA A 635 -18.37 -22.60 17.07
C ALA A 635 -18.86 -22.54 18.53
N PHE A 636 -17.97 -22.24 19.48
CA PHE A 636 -18.33 -22.03 20.87
C PHE A 636 -19.24 -20.81 21.06
N LYS A 637 -18.88 -19.64 20.51
CA LYS A 637 -19.67 -18.41 20.64
C LYS A 637 -21.06 -18.52 19.99
N ALA A 638 -21.19 -19.34 18.93
CA ALA A 638 -22.47 -19.60 18.27
C ALA A 638 -23.54 -20.23 19.20
N LYS A 639 -23.13 -20.89 20.30
CA LYS A 639 -24.04 -21.46 21.32
C LYS A 639 -24.93 -20.40 21.99
N PHE A 640 -24.51 -19.14 21.95
CA PHE A 640 -25.20 -18.02 22.60
C PHE A 640 -26.07 -17.20 21.64
N GLN A 641 -26.31 -17.70 20.42
CA GLN A 641 -27.18 -17.06 19.42
C GLN A 641 -26.86 -15.56 19.19
N PRO A 642 -25.59 -15.17 18.98
CA PRO A 642 -25.23 -13.77 18.79
C PRO A 642 -25.72 -13.25 17.44
N ARG A 643 -25.95 -11.94 17.36
CA ARG A 643 -25.97 -11.20 16.11
C ARG A 643 -24.54 -10.83 15.72
N HIS A 644 -24.18 -11.09 14.46
CA HIS A 644 -22.86 -10.77 13.93
C HIS A 644 -22.80 -9.32 13.47
N VAL A 645 -21.80 -8.58 13.96
CA VAL A 645 -21.55 -7.17 13.60
C VAL A 645 -20.22 -7.08 12.86
N PRO A 646 -20.18 -6.61 11.60
CA PRO A 646 -18.95 -6.55 10.82
C PRO A 646 -17.98 -5.49 11.35
N LEU A 647 -16.70 -5.82 11.37
CA LEU A 647 -15.60 -4.93 11.71
C LEU A 647 -14.62 -4.84 10.53
N TYR A 648 -14.17 -3.64 10.23
CA TYR A 648 -13.43 -3.33 9.01
C TYR A 648 -12.03 -2.78 9.28
N LEU A 649 -11.12 -3.03 8.34
CA LEU A 649 -9.89 -2.28 8.17
C LEU A 649 -10.13 -1.22 7.09
N ALA A 650 -10.12 0.05 7.47
CA ALA A 650 -10.16 1.18 6.55
C ALA A 650 -8.73 1.68 6.25
N PHE A 651 -8.41 1.85 4.97
CA PHE A 651 -7.08 2.24 4.48
C PHE A 651 -7.19 3.05 3.19
N ARG A 652 -6.21 3.89 2.89
CA ARG A 652 -6.27 4.77 1.71
C ARG A 652 -5.93 4.07 0.39
N ASP A 653 -4.97 3.14 0.44
CA ASP A 653 -4.33 2.60 -0.75
C ASP A 653 -3.86 1.16 -0.50
N GLU A 654 -4.16 0.24 -1.43
CA GLU A 654 -3.76 -1.16 -1.37
C GLU A 654 -2.24 -1.35 -1.34
N ALA A 655 -1.46 -0.41 -1.89
CA ALA A 655 0.00 -0.47 -1.82
C ALA A 655 0.53 -0.36 -0.39
N ASP A 656 -0.27 0.17 0.54
CA ASP A 656 0.07 0.27 1.96
C ASP A 656 -0.22 -1.04 2.72
N LEU A 657 -1.06 -1.93 2.20
CA LEU A 657 -1.52 -3.16 2.88
C LEU A 657 -0.39 -4.05 3.41
N PRO A 658 0.69 -4.35 2.66
CA PRO A 658 1.80 -5.15 3.19
C PRO A 658 2.45 -4.51 4.43
N ARG A 659 2.52 -3.17 4.44
CA ARG A 659 3.10 -2.40 5.54
C ARG A 659 2.15 -2.32 6.73
N ILE A 660 0.84 -2.20 6.46
CA ILE A 660 -0.23 -2.26 7.46
C ILE A 660 -0.23 -3.64 8.13
N GLY A 661 -0.14 -4.72 7.37
CA GLY A 661 -0.04 -6.09 7.90
C GLY A 661 1.14 -6.25 8.87
N LEU A 662 2.34 -5.80 8.47
CA LEU A 662 3.51 -5.80 9.37
C LEU A 662 3.31 -4.93 10.62
N ALA A 663 2.62 -3.80 10.49
CA ALA A 663 2.32 -2.91 11.61
C ALA A 663 1.34 -3.56 12.60
N LEU A 664 0.29 -4.22 12.10
CA LEU A 664 -0.67 -4.99 12.90
C LEU A 664 0.01 -6.14 13.64
N SER A 665 0.85 -6.94 12.96
CA SER A 665 1.60 -8.02 13.61
C SER A 665 2.47 -7.51 14.76
N ARG A 666 3.11 -6.33 14.60
CA ARG A 666 3.88 -5.69 15.68
C ARG A 666 3.02 -5.05 16.77
N ALA A 667 1.80 -4.65 16.46
CA ALA A 667 0.88 -4.12 17.45
C ALA A 667 0.44 -5.23 18.42
N TYR A 668 0.13 -6.42 17.90
CA TYR A 668 -0.21 -7.62 18.67
C TYR A 668 0.99 -8.26 19.39
N LEU A 669 2.17 -8.28 18.74
CA LEU A 669 3.39 -8.91 19.26
C LEU A 669 4.54 -7.87 19.35
N PRO A 670 4.48 -6.91 20.29
CA PRO A 670 5.42 -5.81 20.36
C PRO A 670 6.85 -6.25 20.71
N ASP A 671 7.00 -7.33 21.49
CA ASP A 671 8.27 -7.77 22.05
C ASP A 671 8.99 -8.84 21.20
N VAL A 672 8.36 -9.29 20.10
CA VAL A 672 8.92 -10.30 19.20
C VAL A 672 9.82 -9.67 18.13
N ARG A 673 11.06 -10.18 17.98
CA ARG A 673 12.00 -9.67 16.97
C ARG A 673 11.57 -10.07 15.56
N LEU A 674 11.86 -9.22 14.56
CA LEU A 674 11.56 -9.45 13.13
C LEU A 674 11.95 -10.84 12.59
N ARG A 675 13.10 -11.38 13.01
CA ARG A 675 13.57 -12.71 12.59
C ARG A 675 12.72 -13.85 13.17
N GLN A 676 12.19 -13.67 14.38
CA GLN A 676 11.28 -14.62 15.01
C GLN A 676 9.91 -14.57 14.34
N LEU A 677 9.38 -13.38 14.05
CA LEU A 677 8.18 -13.20 13.22
C LEU A 677 8.33 -13.88 11.85
N ALA A 678 9.47 -13.70 11.17
CA ALA A 678 9.74 -14.34 9.89
C ALA A 678 9.82 -15.88 9.99
N LYS A 679 10.46 -16.42 11.03
CA LYS A 679 10.50 -17.86 11.30
C LYS A 679 9.10 -18.45 11.56
N LEU A 680 8.24 -17.73 12.26
CA LEU A 680 6.84 -18.10 12.50
C LEU A 680 6.03 -18.10 11.20
N VAL A 681 6.29 -17.13 10.31
CA VAL A 681 5.68 -17.07 8.97
C VAL A 681 6.17 -18.23 8.08
N SER A 682 7.40 -18.71 8.26
CA SER A 682 7.93 -19.83 7.46
C SER A 682 7.60 -21.23 8.01
N SER A 683 7.51 -21.41 9.33
CA SER A 683 7.28 -22.72 9.96
C SER A 683 5.85 -23.23 9.81
N SER A 684 4.88 -22.34 9.60
CA SER A 684 3.47 -22.68 9.35
C SER A 684 3.17 -23.09 7.90
N ARG A 685 4.11 -22.93 6.96
CA ARG A 685 3.98 -23.49 5.59
C ARG A 685 4.21 -25.00 5.52
N ALA A 686 4.68 -25.61 6.60
CA ALA A 686 5.04 -27.03 6.67
C ALA A 686 4.04 -27.89 7.47
N ARG A 687 2.86 -27.37 7.81
CA ARG A 687 1.78 -28.13 8.48
C ARG A 687 0.47 -28.02 7.72
#